data_AF-A0A7R9BH89-F1
#
_entry.id   AF-A0A7R9BH89-F1
#
_cell.length_a   1.000
_cell.length_b   1.000
_cell.length_c   1.000
_cell.angle_alpha   90.00
_cell.angle_beta   90.00
_cell.angle_gamma   90.00
#
_symmetry.space_group_name_H-M   'P 1'
#
loop_
_entity.id
_entity.type
_entity.pdbx_description
1 polymer ?
#
loop_
_entity_poly.entity_id
_entity_poly.type
_entity_poly.pdbx_seq_one_letter_code
_entity_poly.pdbx_strand_id
1 'polypeptide(L)'
;MATSDEVQLVRLYTLGVIVLGCRVHASFGTIFGFNHKWDRIGFASPQIAQKSTPVTSQTYYVPNSEPADLRKHPPIRYAGARLLELFFNPSQDPCLGKSGLEGTCYNSFDCSRRKGIADGPCATGGPGVCCVFMVKCNEAVVQNGTYFINRNYPEPDTSADVCQATIDTKENICQLRLDFIAFRLKGPEAGTCSEDRFIVSGLGASRGIPTICGMNDGQHLYIDSREASKQVTMNVLLLNKSDRLWVIRVTEISCNSAFKAPDDCLQFFTGFTGYISSFNYNTASHEGQYFNNLDYAICLRKEKGHCSVTYKNRDNFQVLNIGSHKYGYSSTTLTTSKGAAGAGIFQCPDDYIVLTGGLRLCGEKLNDGSQYTNSCMNGPVIGYYFPERLDLRATATNGGVAPNAEAVKQQNGDGTYAWKTDHPKLSKVRQMCNDPAGIKVLEEGLHPPDYQLKGIAVVTRHGERSPEIAFRGLDTFNCSLPPSSAYATDLKAFLSTASELDKAEEPSIPARFRRPRIVSRDGSCRPWAITQTGAVQASLNGRAISDAFLDAGVERLKRISPSDDVYIASTAYSRTVESALAFWSGFESNHPKMNVTNGRWPEMGIVDNVAFCFRRCSCRRGDVLRRTEDRARAAFFREHPAVARLTKEVSRIVYDEKGQKRAKWPSDLLESLVLWFCHDRPFPCTQDAETGARACVKPQNIASLFSYENRADDLKDELRMALKGYGLAEEIVRLAKEKIFVEQKKLVLFSGHDYTVEYLLSFFGLKKDLPPVPFSARLVIELYENSKDPLDQRFRAIYNGKDKTSRVSFCASNDAKGGSELLDVQEEARIWQAVRDPDGPGVDKEPGQGLPFWSMCRFAALDEFVQSGFVRGLKAKSFEAACRLPVEKKI
;
A
#
# COMPACT_ATOMS: atom_id res chain seq x y z
N MET A 1 -34.51 -55.62 3.62
CA MET A 1 -34.04 -56.20 4.89
C MET A 1 -33.62 -55.05 5.80
N ALA A 2 -34.36 -54.85 6.90
CA ALA A 2 -34.08 -54.15 8.18
C ALA A 2 -33.06 -52.99 8.23
N THR A 3 -33.44 -51.71 8.40
CA THR A 3 -33.83 -50.92 9.62
C THR A 3 -32.65 -50.44 10.50
N SER A 4 -32.47 -49.11 10.64
CA SER A 4 -32.69 -48.26 11.87
C SER A 4 -31.47 -48.22 12.81
N ASP A 5 -30.76 -47.11 12.97
CA ASP A 5 -31.02 -45.92 13.84
C ASP A 5 -30.35 -45.99 15.23
N GLU A 6 -29.93 -44.80 15.69
CA GLU A 6 -29.76 -44.34 17.08
C GLU A 6 -28.46 -44.69 17.88
N VAL A 7 -27.62 -43.70 18.29
CA VAL A 7 -27.72 -42.78 19.48
C VAL A 7 -27.32 -43.58 20.76
N GLN A 8 -26.37 -43.24 21.63
CA GLN A 8 -25.84 -41.96 22.12
C GLN A 8 -24.72 -42.17 23.16
N LEU A 9 -23.92 -41.10 23.43
CA LEU A 9 -23.34 -40.65 24.72
C LEU A 9 -22.40 -41.62 25.51
N VAL A 10 -21.38 -41.23 26.30
CA VAL A 10 -20.67 -40.00 26.71
C VAL A 10 -19.53 -40.53 27.63
N ARG A 11 -18.31 -39.99 27.77
CA ARG A 11 -17.98 -38.84 28.64
C ARG A 11 -16.45 -38.60 28.65
N LEU A 12 -16.07 -37.34 28.39
CA LEU A 12 -15.09 -36.49 29.09
C LEU A 12 -13.70 -37.03 29.47
N TYR A 13 -12.66 -36.39 28.92
CA TYR A 13 -11.85 -35.39 29.65
C TYR A 13 -11.31 -34.30 28.69
N THR A 14 -12.01 -33.17 28.63
CA THR A 14 -11.45 -31.84 28.91
C THR A 14 -9.98 -31.80 29.31
N LEU A 15 -9.16 -31.17 28.48
CA LEU A 15 -8.10 -30.27 28.93
C LEU A 15 -8.21 -29.00 28.10
N GLY A 16 -8.77 -27.96 28.73
CA GLY A 16 -8.66 -26.61 28.23
C GLY A 16 -7.18 -26.23 28.15
N VAL A 17 -6.75 -25.73 27.01
CA VAL A 17 -5.49 -25.00 26.95
C VAL A 17 -5.76 -23.62 27.54
N ILE A 18 -5.66 -23.57 28.87
CA ILE A 18 -5.23 -22.38 29.59
C ILE A 18 -3.95 -21.91 28.88
N VAL A 19 -3.85 -20.62 28.56
CA VAL A 19 -2.60 -19.97 28.15
C VAL A 19 -1.65 -20.02 29.35
N LEU A 20 -1.06 -21.18 29.59
CA LEU A 20 0.09 -21.34 30.45
C LEU A 20 1.28 -20.85 29.62
N GLY A 21 1.96 -19.80 30.10
CA GLY A 21 3.12 -19.23 29.44
C GLY A 21 4.14 -20.31 29.07
N CYS A 22 4.90 -20.10 27.99
CA CYS A 22 5.89 -21.04 27.48
C CYS A 22 6.94 -21.33 28.57
N ARG A 23 6.69 -22.30 29.46
CA ARG A 23 7.65 -22.75 30.46
C ARG A 23 8.65 -23.65 29.78
N VAL A 24 9.91 -23.23 29.80
CA VAL A 24 11.06 -24.07 29.45
C VAL A 24 11.14 -25.18 30.50
N HIS A 25 10.70 -26.39 30.17
CA HIS A 25 10.97 -27.56 30.99
C HIS A 25 12.09 -28.37 30.33
N ALA A 26 13.28 -28.30 30.94
CA ALA A 26 14.31 -29.30 30.78
C ALA A 26 13.83 -30.62 31.41
N SER A 27 13.95 -31.73 30.68
CA SER A 27 13.54 -33.06 31.14
C SER A 27 14.76 -33.88 31.56
N PHE A 28 14.84 -34.19 32.85
CA PHE A 28 15.61 -35.30 33.43
C PHE A 28 14.64 -36.42 33.81
N GLY A 29 15.03 -37.69 33.63
CA GLY A 29 14.57 -38.79 34.50
C GLY A 29 13.55 -39.82 33.98
N THR A 30 14.02 -40.76 33.15
CA THR A 30 14.00 -42.25 33.28
C THR A 30 12.78 -43.10 33.80
N ILE A 31 12.65 -44.29 33.14
CA ILE A 31 12.04 -45.64 33.50
C ILE A 31 10.49 -45.75 33.51
N PHE A 32 9.74 -46.71 32.93
CA PHE A 32 9.82 -48.13 32.47
C PHE A 32 9.05 -48.27 31.13
N GLY A 33 9.20 -49.23 30.20
CA GLY A 33 9.66 -50.62 30.20
C GLY A 33 8.52 -51.55 29.72
N PHE A 34 8.75 -52.32 28.63
CA PHE A 34 8.05 -53.51 28.06
C PHE A 34 7.83 -53.38 26.52
N ASN A 35 8.76 -53.81 25.68
CA ASN A 35 8.96 -55.17 25.10
C ASN A 35 7.83 -55.67 24.17
N HIS A 36 8.08 -55.68 22.86
CA HIS A 36 8.05 -56.92 22.07
C HIS A 36 8.91 -56.81 20.79
N LYS A 37 9.75 -57.83 20.62
CA LYS A 37 10.75 -58.07 19.57
C LYS A 37 10.15 -58.46 18.22
N TRP A 38 10.85 -58.08 17.15
CA TRP A 38 11.24 -59.00 16.07
C TRP A 38 12.72 -58.73 15.69
N ASP A 39 13.58 -59.68 16.06
CA ASP A 39 14.94 -59.93 15.54
C ASP A 39 14.83 -60.38 14.05
N ARG A 40 15.79 -60.31 13.11
CA ARG A 40 17.22 -59.95 12.99
C ARG A 40 17.55 -60.11 11.49
N ILE A 41 18.37 -59.23 10.89
CA ILE A 41 19.64 -59.57 10.18
C ILE A 41 20.51 -58.30 10.26
N GLY A 42 21.70 -58.41 10.84
CA GLY A 42 22.65 -57.30 11.00
C GLY A 42 23.82 -57.36 10.03
N PHE A 43 24.57 -56.27 9.94
CA PHE A 43 26.03 -56.26 9.86
C PHE A 43 26.55 -54.90 10.40
N ALA A 44 27.68 -54.98 11.10
CA ALA A 44 28.21 -53.98 12.03
C ALA A 44 28.87 -52.75 11.39
N SER A 45 28.92 -51.67 12.17
CA SER A 45 29.70 -50.43 11.96
C SER A 45 31.21 -50.67 12.15
N PRO A 46 32.08 -49.73 11.70
CA PRO A 46 32.64 -48.83 12.72
C PRO A 46 32.88 -47.38 12.26
N GLN A 47 33.21 -46.57 13.28
CA GLN A 47 33.30 -45.13 13.33
C GLN A 47 34.64 -44.50 12.85
N ILE A 48 34.52 -43.19 12.53
CA ILE A 48 35.49 -42.07 12.68
C ILE A 48 36.77 -42.07 11.81
N ALA A 49 36.87 -41.08 10.92
CA ALA A 49 37.87 -39.99 10.95
C ALA A 49 37.93 -39.27 9.59
N GLN A 50 37.58 -37.98 9.53
CA GLN A 50 37.93 -37.11 8.40
C GLN A 50 39.19 -36.31 8.77
N LYS A 51 40.26 -36.51 8.00
CA LYS A 51 41.41 -35.62 7.91
C LYS A 51 41.81 -35.43 6.45
N SER A 52 42.10 -34.17 6.16
CA SER A 52 42.48 -33.51 4.90
C SER A 52 43.76 -34.02 4.23
N THR A 53 43.87 -33.78 2.90
CA THR A 53 45.02 -33.33 2.05
C THR A 53 44.98 -33.99 0.64
N PRO A 54 45.81 -33.61 -0.35
CA PRO A 54 45.59 -32.54 -1.34
C PRO A 54 45.60 -33.04 -2.81
N VAL A 55 45.26 -32.19 -3.78
CA VAL A 55 45.36 -32.50 -5.23
C VAL A 55 46.50 -31.71 -5.87
N THR A 56 47.46 -32.45 -6.44
CA THR A 56 48.61 -32.00 -7.24
C THR A 56 48.37 -32.15 -8.74
N SER A 57 48.98 -31.25 -9.52
CA SER A 57 48.99 -31.15 -10.98
C SER A 57 50.12 -31.92 -11.68
N GLN A 58 49.90 -32.47 -12.88
CA GLN A 58 50.90 -32.77 -13.94
C GLN A 58 50.18 -32.69 -15.32
N THR A 59 50.51 -31.80 -16.28
CA THR A 59 51.60 -31.73 -17.30
C THR A 59 51.66 -32.85 -18.36
N TYR A 60 51.66 -32.44 -19.64
CA TYR A 60 52.04 -33.22 -20.83
C TYR A 60 53.22 -32.54 -21.58
N TYR A 61 54.23 -33.32 -21.97
CA TYR A 61 55.41 -33.02 -22.82
C TYR A 61 55.05 -32.96 -24.33
N VAL A 62 55.84 -32.41 -25.28
CA VAL A 62 57.09 -32.94 -25.93
C VAL A 62 57.88 -31.80 -26.70
N PRO A 63 59.06 -31.97 -27.36
CA PRO A 63 60.32 -31.29 -26.95
C PRO A 63 61.21 -30.62 -28.06
N ASN A 64 62.30 -29.99 -27.58
CA ASN A 64 63.69 -29.91 -28.10
C ASN A 64 64.23 -28.78 -29.05
N SER A 65 65.29 -28.15 -28.51
CA SER A 65 66.62 -27.82 -29.09
C SER A 65 66.97 -26.37 -29.53
N GLU A 66 68.12 -25.91 -29.01
CA GLU A 66 68.87 -24.64 -29.15
C GLU A 66 70.17 -24.88 -30.03
N PRO A 67 71.12 -23.92 -30.25
CA PRO A 67 71.05 -22.61 -30.92
C PRO A 67 72.30 -22.30 -31.83
N ALA A 68 72.34 -21.17 -32.58
CA ALA A 68 73.53 -20.40 -33.10
C ALA A 68 73.11 -19.43 -34.24
N ASP A 69 73.75 -18.32 -34.65
CA ASP A 69 74.69 -17.28 -34.13
C ASP A 69 74.82 -16.22 -35.28
N LEU A 70 75.36 -15.03 -34.97
CA LEU A 70 76.08 -14.06 -35.84
C LEU A 70 75.38 -12.85 -36.53
N ARG A 71 75.47 -11.70 -35.83
CA ARG A 71 76.11 -10.41 -36.20
C ARG A 71 76.03 -9.89 -37.66
N LYS A 72 75.58 -8.64 -37.83
CA LYS A 72 76.28 -7.49 -38.48
C LYS A 72 75.40 -6.21 -38.60
N HIS A 73 75.94 -5.07 -38.17
CA HIS A 73 75.52 -3.68 -38.51
C HIS A 73 76.61 -3.06 -39.41
N PRO A 74 76.42 -1.95 -40.20
CA PRO A 74 75.65 -0.72 -39.92
C PRO A 74 74.99 -0.08 -41.18
N PRO A 75 74.75 1.25 -41.26
CA PRO A 75 73.69 2.06 -40.66
C PRO A 75 72.75 2.67 -41.74
N ILE A 76 71.58 3.26 -41.38
CA ILE A 76 71.00 4.46 -42.03
C ILE A 76 69.72 4.89 -41.27
N ARG A 77 69.60 6.22 -41.14
CA ARG A 77 68.63 7.02 -40.39
C ARG A 77 67.20 6.89 -40.89
N TYR A 78 66.21 6.86 -39.99
CA TYR A 78 64.97 7.66 -40.06
C TYR A 78 64.39 7.88 -38.64
N ALA A 79 63.70 9.00 -38.50
CA ALA A 79 63.27 9.64 -37.27
C ALA A 79 62.13 8.90 -36.53
N GLY A 80 62.06 9.14 -35.21
CA GLY A 80 60.77 9.18 -34.49
C GLY A 80 60.46 7.99 -33.59
N ALA A 81 60.80 8.17 -32.30
CA ALA A 81 60.03 7.84 -31.10
C ALA A 81 59.44 6.43 -30.86
N ARG A 82 59.57 6.02 -29.59
CA ARG A 82 58.85 4.94 -28.86
C ARG A 82 59.30 3.51 -29.12
N LEU A 83 60.20 2.99 -28.28
CA LEU A 83 60.18 1.59 -27.84
C LEU A 83 61.10 1.36 -26.62
N LEU A 84 60.61 1.66 -25.40
CA LEU A 84 61.20 1.14 -24.15
C LEU A 84 60.21 1.15 -22.97
N GLU A 85 58.93 0.94 -23.26
CA GLU A 85 57.93 0.52 -22.27
C GLU A 85 57.17 -0.69 -22.83
N LEU A 86 57.81 -1.86 -22.82
CA LEU A 86 57.15 -3.13 -23.12
C LEU A 86 56.32 -3.57 -21.91
N PHE A 87 55.11 -3.02 -21.86
CA PHE A 87 53.84 -3.61 -21.44
C PHE A 87 53.85 -4.75 -20.41
N PHE A 88 53.85 -4.38 -19.12
CA PHE A 88 53.00 -5.04 -18.12
C PHE A 88 52.06 -3.98 -17.55
N ASN A 89 50.97 -3.71 -18.25
CA ASN A 89 49.87 -2.94 -17.67
C ASN A 89 49.11 -3.93 -16.77
N PRO A 90 49.18 -3.83 -15.42
CA PRO A 90 48.36 -4.68 -14.59
C PRO A 90 46.91 -4.42 -14.99
N SER A 91 46.19 -5.49 -15.30
CA SER A 91 44.74 -5.44 -15.40
C SER A 91 44.22 -4.76 -14.12
N GLN A 92 43.25 -3.84 -14.24
CA GLN A 92 42.62 -3.14 -13.11
C GLN A 92 41.74 -4.10 -12.31
N ASP A 93 42.28 -5.26 -11.99
CA ASP A 93 41.62 -6.36 -11.35
C ASP A 93 41.55 -6.08 -9.84
N PRO A 94 40.47 -6.54 -9.18
CA PRO A 94 40.38 -6.50 -7.74
C PRO A 94 41.49 -7.35 -7.11
N CYS A 95 42.07 -6.86 -6.03
CA CYS A 95 43.09 -7.56 -5.24
C CYS A 95 42.78 -7.43 -3.75
N LEU A 96 43.27 -8.37 -2.95
CA LEU A 96 43.20 -8.30 -1.49
C LEU A 96 44.59 -7.91 -0.96
N GLY A 97 44.66 -6.77 -0.27
CA GLY A 97 45.91 -6.27 0.28
C GLY A 97 46.33 -6.98 1.57
N LYS A 98 47.55 -6.73 2.04
CA LYS A 98 48.09 -7.32 3.28
C LYS A 98 47.31 -6.91 4.52
N SER A 99 46.69 -5.73 4.53
CA SER A 99 45.83 -5.28 5.61
C SER A 99 44.45 -5.95 5.61
N GLY A 100 44.16 -6.81 4.63
CA GLY A 100 42.86 -7.45 4.44
C GLY A 100 41.81 -6.54 3.79
N LEU A 101 42.20 -5.35 3.30
CA LEU A 101 41.33 -4.45 2.55
C LEU A 101 41.38 -4.79 1.06
N GLU A 102 40.25 -4.63 0.38
CA GLU A 102 40.18 -4.83 -1.07
C GLU A 102 40.68 -3.58 -1.80
N GLY A 103 41.58 -3.79 -2.75
CA GLY A 103 42.14 -2.74 -3.60
C GLY A 103 41.99 -3.08 -5.08
N THR A 104 42.67 -2.29 -5.90
CA THR A 104 42.79 -2.52 -7.34
C THR A 104 44.26 -2.64 -7.70
N CYS A 105 44.58 -3.61 -8.55
CA CYS A 105 45.95 -3.83 -9.00
C CYS A 105 46.41 -2.69 -9.91
N TYR A 106 47.42 -1.94 -9.48
CA TYR A 106 48.08 -0.88 -10.26
C TYR A 106 49.60 -1.08 -10.23
N ASN A 107 50.33 -0.44 -11.14
CA ASN A 107 51.76 -0.29 -10.92
C ASN A 107 51.99 0.71 -9.77
N SER A 108 53.16 0.63 -9.12
CA SER A 108 53.46 1.47 -7.95
C SER A 108 53.36 2.97 -8.24
N PHE A 109 53.76 3.41 -9.44
CA PHE A 109 53.72 4.82 -9.81
C PHE A 109 52.28 5.33 -9.93
N ASP A 110 51.41 4.58 -10.59
CA ASP A 110 50.00 4.92 -10.76
C ASP A 110 49.24 4.92 -9.43
N CYS A 111 49.56 3.97 -8.55
CA CYS A 111 48.98 3.93 -7.21
C CYS A 111 49.31 5.21 -6.43
N SER A 112 50.60 5.59 -6.37
CA SER A 112 51.02 6.82 -5.69
C SER A 112 50.49 8.09 -6.36
N ARG A 113 50.46 8.15 -7.70
CA ARG A 113 49.91 9.28 -8.47
C ARG A 113 48.43 9.53 -8.16
N ARG A 114 47.68 8.47 -7.88
CA ARG A 114 46.26 8.52 -7.49
C ARG A 114 46.06 8.70 -5.99
N LYS A 115 47.12 8.94 -5.22
CA LYS A 115 47.12 9.05 -3.75
C LYS A 115 46.64 7.78 -3.03
N GLY A 116 46.85 6.61 -3.63
CA GLY A 116 46.60 5.33 -3.00
C GLY A 116 47.81 4.80 -2.24
N ILE A 117 47.57 3.82 -1.38
CA ILE A 117 48.57 3.13 -0.56
C ILE A 117 48.83 1.74 -1.17
N ALA A 118 50.10 1.40 -1.39
CA ALA A 118 50.51 0.10 -1.90
C ALA A 118 50.45 -0.95 -0.78
N ASP A 119 49.42 -1.80 -0.77
CA ASP A 119 49.15 -2.78 0.27
C ASP A 119 49.48 -4.22 -0.17
N GLY A 120 50.72 -4.43 -0.62
CA GLY A 120 51.22 -5.75 -1.06
C GLY A 120 51.18 -5.99 -2.56
N PRO A 121 51.78 -7.10 -3.04
CA PRO A 121 51.86 -7.42 -4.47
C PRO A 121 50.54 -8.03 -4.99
N CYS A 122 50.14 -7.72 -6.23
CA CYS A 122 48.92 -8.27 -6.85
C CYS A 122 49.15 -9.00 -8.18
N ALA A 123 50.24 -8.71 -8.90
CA ALA A 123 50.57 -9.37 -10.16
C ALA A 123 51.59 -10.50 -9.93
N THR A 124 51.26 -11.72 -10.35
CA THR A 124 52.20 -12.85 -10.33
C THR A 124 53.31 -12.63 -11.35
N GLY A 125 54.51 -12.30 -10.89
CA GLY A 125 55.71 -12.13 -11.73
C GLY A 125 55.91 -10.74 -12.34
N GLY A 126 55.18 -9.70 -11.90
CA GLY A 126 55.34 -8.31 -12.37
C GLY A 126 55.30 -7.26 -11.25
N PRO A 127 55.57 -5.97 -11.53
CA PRO A 127 55.71 -4.90 -10.52
C PRO A 127 54.35 -4.33 -10.00
N GLY A 128 53.28 -5.13 -10.03
CA GLY A 128 51.94 -4.69 -9.61
C GLY A 128 51.76 -4.68 -8.09
N VAL A 129 51.21 -3.59 -7.56
CA VAL A 129 50.83 -3.42 -6.15
C VAL A 129 49.32 -3.32 -6.00
N CYS A 130 48.80 -3.90 -4.92
CA CYS A 130 47.40 -3.78 -4.55
C CYS A 130 47.16 -2.37 -3.99
N CYS A 131 46.54 -1.50 -4.76
CA CYS A 131 46.36 -0.11 -4.39
C CYS A 131 45.05 0.08 -3.63
N VAL A 132 45.15 0.61 -2.41
CA VAL A 132 43.99 0.91 -1.55
C VAL A 132 43.88 2.42 -1.35
N PHE A 133 42.68 2.97 -1.52
CA PHE A 133 42.40 4.39 -1.31
C PHE A 133 41.75 4.60 0.05
N MET A 134 42.26 5.53 0.85
CA MET A 134 41.72 5.84 2.17
C MET A 134 41.63 7.35 2.36
N VAL A 135 40.60 7.81 3.07
CA VAL A 135 40.43 9.20 3.47
C VAL A 135 40.14 9.29 4.96
N LYS A 136 40.70 10.31 5.60
CA LYS A 136 40.46 10.64 7.01
C LYS A 136 39.41 11.74 7.15
N CYS A 137 39.26 12.27 8.36
CA CYS A 137 38.36 13.37 8.66
C CYS A 137 38.71 14.63 7.86
N ASN A 138 37.68 15.30 7.37
CA ASN A 138 37.69 16.53 6.57
C ASN A 138 38.31 16.38 5.17
N GLU A 139 38.44 15.15 4.67
CA GLU A 139 38.91 14.87 3.31
C GLU A 139 37.75 14.49 2.37
N ALA A 140 38.03 14.49 1.07
CA ALA A 140 37.06 14.17 0.01
C ALA A 140 37.37 12.83 -0.65
N VAL A 141 36.34 12.02 -0.86
CA VAL A 141 36.37 10.76 -1.61
C VAL A 141 36.40 11.08 -3.10
N VAL A 142 37.49 10.71 -3.78
CA VAL A 142 37.68 10.97 -5.22
C VAL A 142 37.63 9.68 -6.06
N GLN A 143 38.23 8.61 -5.55
CA GLN A 143 38.29 7.32 -6.24
C GLN A 143 37.15 6.40 -5.77
N ASN A 144 36.59 5.61 -6.68
CA ASN A 144 35.61 4.59 -6.32
C ASN A 144 36.28 3.49 -5.47
N GLY A 145 35.59 2.98 -4.44
CA GLY A 145 36.13 1.98 -3.53
C GLY A 145 37.01 2.55 -2.40
N THR A 146 36.99 3.87 -2.18
CA THR A 146 37.76 4.51 -1.10
C THR A 146 37.18 4.18 0.28
N TYR A 147 38.07 3.97 1.25
CA TYR A 147 37.72 3.75 2.66
C TYR A 147 37.74 5.06 3.46
N PHE A 148 36.61 5.42 4.07
CA PHE A 148 36.56 6.45 5.10
C PHE A 148 36.91 5.83 6.46
N ILE A 149 38.03 6.27 7.02
CA ILE A 149 38.65 5.70 8.22
C ILE A 149 38.73 6.72 9.35
N ASN A 150 38.82 6.23 10.58
CA ASN A 150 39.05 7.06 11.74
C ASN A 150 40.46 7.67 11.76
N ARG A 151 40.66 8.77 12.50
CA ARG A 151 41.91 9.59 12.44
C ARG A 151 43.17 8.78 12.68
N ASN A 152 43.10 7.85 13.62
CA ASN A 152 44.21 7.07 14.13
C ASN A 152 44.24 5.63 13.60
N TYR A 153 43.42 5.30 12.60
CA TYR A 153 43.38 3.95 12.01
C TYR A 153 44.80 3.43 11.71
N PRO A 154 45.14 2.18 12.12
CA PRO A 154 44.26 1.12 12.61
C PRO A 154 43.86 1.21 14.10
N GLU A 155 44.44 2.13 14.86
CA GLU A 155 44.11 2.32 16.27
C GLU A 155 42.76 3.02 16.45
N PRO A 156 42.04 2.81 17.56
CA PRO A 156 40.81 3.53 17.86
C PRO A 156 40.98 5.05 17.91
N ASP A 157 39.97 5.79 17.47
CA ASP A 157 39.84 7.22 17.74
C ASP A 157 39.29 7.43 19.15
N THR A 158 39.82 8.44 19.85
CA THR A 158 39.42 8.81 21.22
C THR A 158 38.97 10.27 21.31
N SER A 159 38.81 10.94 20.16
CA SER A 159 38.39 12.34 20.09
C SER A 159 36.92 12.54 20.47
N ALA A 160 36.59 13.77 20.86
CA ALA A 160 35.24 14.23 21.17
C ALA A 160 34.90 15.42 20.26
N ASP A 161 34.88 15.16 18.95
CA ASP A 161 34.66 16.15 17.90
C ASP A 161 33.94 15.53 16.69
N VAL A 162 33.65 16.37 15.68
CA VAL A 162 33.03 15.92 14.44
C VAL A 162 34.09 15.44 13.45
N CYS A 163 33.90 14.25 12.88
CA CYS A 163 34.67 13.76 11.75
C CYS A 163 33.75 13.62 10.53
N GLN A 164 34.01 14.40 9.48
CA GLN A 164 33.22 14.33 8.25
C GLN A 164 34.06 13.90 7.05
N ALA A 165 33.43 13.29 6.04
CA ALA A 165 34.02 13.06 4.73
C ALA A 165 33.01 13.42 3.64
N THR A 166 33.49 14.01 2.55
CA THR A 166 32.64 14.46 1.43
C THR A 166 32.83 13.56 0.21
N ILE A 167 31.77 13.36 -0.56
CA ILE A 167 31.75 12.53 -1.76
C ILE A 167 31.14 13.36 -2.87
N ASP A 168 31.92 13.68 -3.91
CA ASP A 168 31.41 14.34 -5.11
C ASP A 168 30.97 13.28 -6.12
N THR A 169 29.66 13.18 -6.35
CA THR A 169 29.09 12.16 -7.22
C THR A 169 29.31 12.50 -8.71
N LYS A 170 29.80 11.53 -9.47
CA LYS A 170 30.07 11.68 -10.92
C LYS A 170 28.79 11.63 -11.76
N GLU A 171 28.85 12.18 -12.97
CA GLU A 171 27.77 12.01 -13.97
C GLU A 171 27.52 10.52 -14.24
N ASN A 172 26.25 10.10 -14.31
CA ASN A 172 25.80 8.70 -14.49
C ASN A 172 25.95 7.77 -13.26
N ILE A 173 26.28 8.29 -12.08
CA ILE A 173 26.12 7.57 -10.81
C ILE A 173 24.71 7.82 -10.27
N CYS A 174 23.99 6.74 -9.95
CA CYS A 174 22.63 6.82 -9.41
C CYS A 174 22.54 6.34 -7.96
N GLN A 175 23.49 5.54 -7.47
CA GLN A 175 23.51 5.08 -6.09
C GLN A 175 24.92 5.06 -5.52
N LEU A 176 25.03 5.32 -4.22
CA LEU A 176 26.21 5.00 -3.43
C LEU A 176 25.90 3.81 -2.54
N ARG A 177 26.86 2.91 -2.37
CA ARG A 177 26.82 1.85 -1.38
C ARG A 177 27.93 2.08 -0.36
N LEU A 178 27.56 2.11 0.91
CA LEU A 178 28.48 2.20 2.04
C LEU A 178 28.57 0.81 2.70
N ASP A 179 29.74 0.21 2.73
CA ASP A 179 29.99 -1.05 3.42
C ASP A 179 30.78 -0.78 4.72
N PHE A 180 30.21 -1.16 5.86
CA PHE A 180 30.82 -1.00 7.18
C PHE A 180 31.73 -2.18 7.48
N ILE A 181 32.97 -2.16 6.98
CA ILE A 181 33.95 -3.23 7.23
C ILE A 181 34.20 -3.39 8.73
N ALA A 182 34.39 -2.26 9.40
CA ALA A 182 34.32 -2.13 10.85
C ALA A 182 33.54 -0.85 11.17
N PHE A 183 32.62 -0.89 12.12
CA PHE A 183 31.86 0.26 12.57
C PHE A 183 31.40 0.04 14.00
N ARG A 184 32.10 0.69 14.93
CA ARG A 184 31.95 0.54 16.37
C ARG A 184 31.91 1.91 17.00
N LEU A 185 30.71 2.44 17.16
CA LEU A 185 30.43 3.67 17.89
C LEU A 185 29.80 3.37 19.26
N LYS A 186 29.56 4.39 20.10
CA LYS A 186 28.71 4.20 21.28
C LYS A 186 27.34 3.72 20.83
N GLY A 187 26.78 2.73 21.53
CA GLY A 187 25.42 2.28 21.32
C GLY A 187 24.38 3.35 21.68
N PRO A 188 23.13 3.18 21.24
CA PRO A 188 22.04 4.06 21.61
C PRO A 188 21.64 3.89 23.09
N GLU A 189 21.12 4.96 23.69
CA GLU A 189 20.48 4.95 24.99
C GLU A 189 18.96 4.96 24.80
N ALA A 190 18.29 3.92 25.28
CA ALA A 190 16.85 3.69 25.07
C ALA A 190 16.45 3.85 23.59
N GLY A 191 17.22 3.24 22.69
CA GLY A 191 17.01 3.28 21.24
C GLY A 191 17.36 4.61 20.54
N THR A 192 17.86 5.62 21.26
CA THR A 192 18.29 6.90 20.68
C THR A 192 19.81 7.05 20.68
N CYS A 193 20.40 7.39 19.54
CA CYS A 193 21.83 7.71 19.43
C CYS A 193 22.10 9.11 20.02
N SER A 194 22.12 9.25 21.35
CA SER A 194 22.25 10.53 22.04
C SER A 194 23.67 11.09 21.95
N GLU A 195 24.69 10.26 22.18
CA GLU A 195 26.10 10.65 22.21
C GLU A 195 26.77 10.58 20.85
N ASP A 196 26.94 9.38 20.30
CA ASP A 196 27.61 9.19 19.01
C ASP A 196 26.60 8.98 17.90
N ARG A 197 26.83 9.62 16.75
CA ARG A 197 25.90 9.58 15.61
C ARG A 197 26.66 9.48 14.31
N PHE A 198 26.21 8.58 13.43
CA PHE A 198 26.55 8.62 12.02
C PHE A 198 25.36 9.11 11.21
N ILE A 199 25.58 10.18 10.45
CA ILE A 199 24.55 10.89 9.68
C ILE A 199 25.05 11.12 8.27
N VAL A 200 24.22 10.76 7.29
CA VAL A 200 24.46 11.07 5.87
C VAL A 200 23.63 12.30 5.48
N SER A 201 24.31 13.35 5.01
CA SER A 201 23.70 14.63 4.64
C SER A 201 23.89 15.00 3.17
N GLY A 202 22.87 15.61 2.57
CA GLY A 202 22.82 16.15 1.19
C GLY A 202 21.37 16.41 0.76
N LEU A 203 21.09 17.43 -0.06
CA LEU A 203 19.73 17.70 -0.57
C LEU A 203 19.22 16.42 -1.25
N GLY A 204 18.14 15.78 -0.79
CA GLY A 204 17.61 14.52 -1.37
C GLY A 204 18.24 13.22 -0.84
N ALA A 205 19.54 13.20 -0.51
CA ALA A 205 20.22 12.01 0.02
C ALA A 205 19.80 11.65 1.47
N SER A 206 19.40 12.64 2.28
CA SER A 206 19.02 12.40 3.69
C SER A 206 17.61 11.87 3.89
N ARG A 207 16.76 11.86 2.84
CA ARG A 207 15.37 11.45 2.97
C ARG A 207 15.29 9.93 3.12
N GLY A 208 14.95 9.45 4.30
CA GLY A 208 14.77 8.02 4.59
C GLY A 208 16.03 7.27 5.05
N ILE A 209 17.16 7.95 5.26
CA ILE A 209 18.35 7.36 5.89
C ILE A 209 18.30 7.59 7.40
N PRO A 210 18.29 6.53 8.24
CA PRO A 210 18.29 6.68 9.69
C PRO A 210 19.65 7.13 10.22
N THR A 211 19.64 7.88 11.32
CA THR A 211 20.85 8.07 12.14
C THR A 211 21.19 6.75 12.83
N ILE A 212 22.42 6.27 12.68
CA ILE A 212 22.87 5.00 13.27
C ILE A 212 24.08 5.22 14.19
N CYS A 213 24.22 4.34 15.17
CA CYS A 213 25.34 4.27 16.10
C CYS A 213 25.55 2.83 16.58
N GLY A 214 26.43 2.60 17.54
CA GLY A 214 26.71 1.26 18.05
C GLY A 214 27.50 0.37 17.09
N MET A 215 27.26 -0.95 17.15
CA MET A 215 28.04 -1.97 16.42
C MET A 215 27.35 -2.37 15.12
N ASN A 216 27.96 -2.04 13.98
CA ASN A 216 27.43 -2.32 12.65
C ASN A 216 28.48 -2.97 11.72
N ASP A 217 29.45 -3.68 12.30
CA ASP A 217 30.44 -4.46 11.54
C ASP A 217 29.75 -5.40 10.53
N GLY A 218 30.20 -5.37 9.27
CA GLY A 218 29.69 -6.19 8.18
C GLY A 218 28.34 -5.76 7.59
N GLN A 219 27.73 -4.68 8.08
CA GLN A 219 26.48 -4.13 7.55
C GLN A 219 26.75 -3.17 6.37
N HIS A 220 25.71 -2.82 5.63
CA HIS A 220 25.81 -1.88 4.51
C HIS A 220 24.57 -1.00 4.35
N LEU A 221 24.72 0.09 3.61
CA LEU A 221 23.70 1.11 3.33
C LEU A 221 23.72 1.50 1.86
N TYR A 222 22.56 1.64 1.22
CA TYR A 222 22.41 2.24 -0.10
C TYR A 222 21.84 3.65 0.01
N ILE A 223 22.39 4.57 -0.78
CA ILE A 223 22.01 5.98 -0.84
C ILE A 223 21.64 6.30 -2.28
N ASP A 224 20.43 6.82 -2.51
CA ASP A 224 20.04 7.31 -3.82
C ASP A 224 20.73 8.66 -4.09
N SER A 225 21.33 8.78 -5.27
CA SER A 225 22.02 10.01 -5.70
C SER A 225 21.33 10.72 -6.87
N ARG A 226 20.16 10.24 -7.33
CA ARG A 226 19.35 10.90 -8.37
C ARG A 226 18.74 12.23 -7.93
N GLU A 227 18.31 12.29 -6.67
CA GLU A 227 17.77 13.50 -6.04
C GLU A 227 18.80 14.21 -5.17
N ALA A 228 19.98 13.60 -4.98
CA ALA A 228 21.06 14.13 -4.17
C ALA A 228 21.68 15.40 -4.80
N SER A 229 22.09 16.39 -4.00
CA SER A 229 23.12 17.35 -4.44
C SER A 229 24.32 16.60 -5.04
N LYS A 230 25.05 17.20 -5.98
CA LYS A 230 26.31 16.65 -6.55
C LYS A 230 27.37 16.26 -5.49
N GLN A 231 27.13 16.57 -4.23
CA GLN A 231 27.95 16.26 -3.09
C GLN A 231 27.10 15.60 -1.97
N VAL A 232 27.58 14.49 -1.42
CA VAL A 232 27.05 13.77 -0.25
C VAL A 232 28.08 13.85 0.86
N THR A 233 27.67 14.09 2.11
CA THR A 233 28.57 14.16 3.26
C THR A 233 28.24 13.08 4.28
N MET A 234 29.25 12.36 4.72
CA MET A 234 29.19 11.42 5.84
C MET A 234 29.71 12.11 7.09
N ASN A 235 28.91 12.14 8.15
CA ASN A 235 29.27 12.79 9.42
C ASN A 235 29.28 11.75 10.54
N VAL A 236 30.40 11.67 11.26
CA VAL A 236 30.54 10.96 12.53
C VAL A 236 30.65 12.02 13.62
N LEU A 237 29.60 12.17 14.43
CA LEU A 237 29.55 13.06 15.58
C LEU A 237 29.95 12.26 16.83
N LEU A 238 30.98 12.69 17.55
CA LEU A 238 31.49 12.04 18.76
C LEU A 238 31.39 13.01 19.94
N LEU A 239 30.66 12.64 20.99
CA LEU A 239 30.43 13.54 22.12
C LEU A 239 31.48 13.39 23.24
N ASN A 240 31.93 12.17 23.51
CA ASN A 240 32.77 11.84 24.66
C ASN A 240 34.04 11.07 24.25
N LYS A 241 35.14 11.31 24.97
CA LYS A 241 36.39 10.56 24.76
C LYS A 241 36.18 9.09 25.07
N SER A 242 36.34 8.25 24.05
CA SER A 242 36.11 6.81 24.14
C SER A 242 36.62 6.12 22.88
N ASP A 243 36.95 4.84 22.97
CA ASP A 243 37.53 4.11 21.85
C ASP A 243 36.49 3.85 20.75
N ARG A 244 36.75 4.35 19.55
CA ARG A 244 35.87 4.25 18.38
C ARG A 244 36.63 3.78 17.16
N LEU A 245 36.01 2.91 16.38
CA LEU A 245 36.63 2.37 15.16
C LEU A 245 35.60 2.40 14.03
N TRP A 246 35.94 3.02 12.92
CA TRP A 246 35.16 2.92 11.69
C TRP A 246 36.06 2.81 10.46
N VAL A 247 35.64 1.94 9.55
CA VAL A 247 36.23 1.66 8.25
C VAL A 247 35.05 1.46 7.30
N ILE A 248 34.70 2.51 6.57
CA ILE A 248 33.51 2.55 5.71
C ILE A 248 33.98 2.60 4.25
N ARG A 249 33.71 1.55 3.48
CA ARG A 249 34.03 1.53 2.04
C ARG A 249 32.91 2.20 1.25
N VAL A 250 33.26 3.16 0.40
CA VAL A 250 32.32 3.87 -0.48
C VAL A 250 32.41 3.30 -1.89
N THR A 251 31.29 2.80 -2.41
CA THR A 251 31.17 2.28 -3.78
C THR A 251 30.17 3.11 -4.58
N GLU A 252 30.61 3.68 -5.69
CA GLU A 252 29.76 4.38 -6.66
C GLU A 252 29.12 3.37 -7.64
N ILE A 253 27.79 3.41 -7.79
CA ILE A 253 27.01 2.51 -8.64
C ILE A 253 26.36 3.30 -9.79
N SER A 254 26.70 2.92 -11.01
CA SER A 254 26.14 3.54 -12.22
C SER A 254 24.65 3.24 -12.39
N CYS A 255 23.93 4.15 -13.05
CA CYS A 255 22.49 4.03 -13.29
C CYS A 255 22.09 2.75 -14.06
N ASN A 256 22.99 2.25 -14.91
CA ASN A 256 22.79 1.06 -15.73
C ASN A 256 23.37 -0.22 -15.12
N SER A 257 23.88 -0.17 -13.89
CA SER A 257 24.48 -1.33 -13.23
C SER A 257 23.43 -2.39 -12.90
N ALA A 258 23.70 -3.64 -13.24
CA ALA A 258 22.90 -4.79 -12.82
C ALA A 258 22.96 -5.05 -11.30
N PHE A 259 23.90 -4.41 -10.60
CA PHE A 259 24.07 -4.48 -9.16
C PHE A 259 23.41 -3.30 -8.42
N LYS A 260 22.68 -2.44 -9.15
CA LYS A 260 21.88 -1.37 -8.56
C LYS A 260 20.78 -1.96 -7.68
N ALA A 261 20.63 -1.45 -6.47
CA ALA A 261 19.53 -1.80 -5.60
C ALA A 261 18.22 -1.20 -6.14
N PRO A 262 17.06 -1.86 -5.94
CA PRO A 262 15.78 -1.27 -6.29
C PRO A 262 15.52 0.04 -5.53
N ASP A 263 14.60 0.85 -6.06
CA ASP A 263 14.22 2.12 -5.46
C ASP A 263 13.60 1.89 -4.06
N ASP A 264 13.85 2.80 -3.12
CA ASP A 264 13.46 2.72 -1.69
C ASP A 264 14.08 1.59 -0.85
N CYS A 265 15.06 0.85 -1.37
CA CYS A 265 15.79 -0.18 -0.62
C CYS A 265 17.02 0.39 0.10
N LEU A 266 16.97 0.45 1.44
CA LEU A 266 18.11 0.94 2.24
C LEU A 266 19.22 -0.12 2.35
N GLN A 267 18.87 -1.40 2.38
CA GLN A 267 19.82 -2.50 2.26
C GLN A 267 19.38 -3.43 1.13
N PHE A 268 20.35 -3.93 0.37
CA PHE A 268 20.10 -4.89 -0.71
C PHE A 268 21.04 -6.08 -0.58
N PHE A 269 20.46 -7.28 -0.47
CA PHE A 269 21.19 -8.54 -0.35
C PHE A 269 21.00 -9.38 -1.61
N THR A 270 22.03 -10.16 -1.92
CA THR A 270 22.12 -10.99 -3.12
C THR A 270 22.63 -12.38 -2.79
N GLY A 271 22.39 -13.36 -3.65
CA GLY A 271 22.84 -14.74 -3.46
C GLY A 271 21.71 -15.66 -2.97
N PHE A 272 21.99 -16.97 -2.97
CA PHE A 272 21.00 -18.00 -2.66
C PHE A 272 20.73 -18.17 -1.15
N THR A 273 21.71 -17.81 -0.32
CA THR A 273 21.63 -17.87 1.15
C THR A 273 22.40 -16.69 1.73
N GLY A 274 21.95 -16.22 2.89
CA GLY A 274 22.58 -15.09 3.57
C GLY A 274 21.97 -14.85 4.95
N TYR A 275 22.54 -13.90 5.68
CA TYR A 275 22.05 -13.47 6.98
C TYR A 275 21.64 -12.00 6.92
N ILE A 276 20.55 -11.68 7.60
CA ILE A 276 20.02 -10.33 7.72
C ILE A 276 19.89 -10.06 9.21
N SER A 277 20.32 -8.89 9.64
CA SER A 277 20.14 -8.42 11.02
C SER A 277 19.88 -6.92 11.01
N SER A 278 19.19 -6.43 12.04
CA SER A 278 18.97 -4.99 12.22
C SER A 278 20.29 -4.26 12.41
N PHE A 279 20.31 -2.96 12.18
CA PHE A 279 21.42 -2.13 12.65
C PHE A 279 21.57 -2.25 14.18
N ASN A 280 22.81 -2.13 14.67
CA ASN A 280 23.20 -2.31 16.06
C ASN A 280 22.87 -3.70 16.65
N TYR A 281 22.75 -4.74 15.81
CA TYR A 281 22.58 -6.11 16.29
C TYR A 281 23.90 -6.67 16.87
N ASN A 282 24.08 -6.54 18.19
CA ASN A 282 25.26 -7.03 18.90
C ASN A 282 25.05 -8.44 19.47
N THR A 283 25.72 -9.44 18.88
CA THR A 283 25.66 -10.84 19.31
C THR A 283 26.59 -11.17 20.49
N ALA A 284 27.57 -10.31 20.79
CA ALA A 284 28.62 -10.60 21.78
C ALA A 284 28.20 -10.24 23.21
N SER A 285 27.40 -9.19 23.41
CA SER A 285 27.00 -8.73 24.76
C SER A 285 25.53 -8.96 25.11
N HIS A 286 24.66 -9.36 24.16
CA HIS A 286 23.20 -9.40 24.34
C HIS A 286 22.56 -8.06 24.77
N GLU A 287 23.30 -6.95 24.74
CA GLU A 287 22.85 -5.59 25.13
C GLU A 287 22.47 -4.72 23.92
N GLY A 288 22.42 -5.29 22.71
CA GLY A 288 22.06 -4.57 21.50
C GLY A 288 20.63 -4.04 21.55
N GLN A 289 20.46 -2.72 21.63
CA GLN A 289 19.17 -2.04 21.51
C GLN A 289 18.91 -1.67 20.05
N TYR A 290 17.71 -1.97 19.53
CA TYR A 290 17.28 -1.47 18.23
C TYR A 290 16.88 0.01 18.33
N PHE A 291 16.92 0.74 17.22
CA PHE A 291 16.68 2.19 17.22
C PHE A 291 15.22 2.58 17.27
N ASN A 292 14.95 3.74 17.85
CA ASN A 292 13.63 4.38 17.81
C ASN A 292 13.32 4.91 16.41
N ASN A 293 12.05 4.83 16.01
CA ASN A 293 11.51 5.36 14.74
C ASN A 293 12.25 4.84 13.49
N LEU A 294 12.74 3.60 13.55
CA LEU A 294 13.44 2.96 12.46
C LEU A 294 12.41 2.38 11.47
N ASP A 295 12.22 3.03 10.31
CA ASP A 295 11.35 2.57 9.21
C ASP A 295 12.20 2.47 7.94
N TYR A 296 12.59 1.25 7.57
CA TYR A 296 13.41 1.02 6.38
C TYR A 296 13.13 -0.33 5.74
N ALA A 297 13.44 -0.41 4.44
CA ALA A 297 13.32 -1.63 3.67
C ALA A 297 14.67 -2.32 3.47
N ILE A 298 14.66 -3.64 3.64
CA ILE A 298 15.70 -4.55 3.20
C ILE A 298 15.15 -5.28 1.96
N CYS A 299 15.91 -5.29 0.88
CA CYS A 299 15.49 -5.92 -0.37
C CYS A 299 16.38 -7.11 -0.68
N LEU A 300 15.78 -8.15 -1.24
CA LEU A 300 16.48 -9.36 -1.66
C LEU A 300 16.39 -9.51 -3.17
N ARG A 301 17.52 -9.79 -3.81
CA ARG A 301 17.53 -10.08 -5.24
C ARG A 301 16.85 -11.42 -5.51
N LYS A 302 15.92 -11.44 -6.47
CA LYS A 302 15.38 -12.69 -7.01
C LYS A 302 16.44 -13.39 -7.84
N GLU A 303 16.96 -14.51 -7.33
CA GLU A 303 17.90 -15.34 -8.07
C GLU A 303 17.19 -16.18 -9.16
N LYS A 304 17.88 -16.38 -10.28
CA LYS A 304 17.32 -17.11 -11.43
C LYS A 304 16.91 -18.53 -11.00
N GLY A 305 15.75 -18.98 -11.45
CA GLY A 305 15.23 -20.33 -11.18
C GLY A 305 14.59 -20.53 -9.81
N HIS A 306 14.44 -19.48 -8.99
CA HIS A 306 13.84 -19.58 -7.66
C HIS A 306 12.52 -18.79 -7.56
N CYS A 307 11.55 -19.39 -6.86
CA CYS A 307 10.18 -18.85 -6.72
C CYS A 307 9.85 -18.39 -5.29
N SER A 308 10.71 -18.69 -4.30
CA SER A 308 10.51 -18.29 -2.91
C SER A 308 11.81 -18.02 -2.15
N VAL A 309 11.68 -17.29 -1.04
CA VAL A 309 12.68 -17.13 0.03
C VAL A 309 12.16 -17.80 1.29
N THR A 310 13.02 -18.47 2.06
CA THR A 310 12.66 -19.01 3.38
C THR A 310 13.46 -18.33 4.48
N TYR A 311 12.76 -17.67 5.40
CA TYR A 311 13.34 -16.99 6.53
C TYR A 311 13.34 -17.91 7.76
N LYS A 312 14.49 -18.00 8.44
CA LYS A 312 14.66 -18.70 9.71
C LYS A 312 15.48 -17.81 10.62
N ASN A 313 15.07 -17.71 11.88
CA ASN A 313 15.92 -17.06 12.87
C ASN A 313 17.13 -17.97 13.15
N ARG A 314 18.34 -17.40 13.08
CA ARG A 314 19.57 -18.10 13.44
C ARG A 314 19.78 -18.10 14.95
N ASP A 315 19.68 -16.90 15.52
CA ASP A 315 19.90 -16.62 16.94
C ASP A 315 18.59 -16.12 17.59
N ASN A 316 18.69 -15.37 18.69
CA ASN A 316 17.53 -14.78 19.36
C ASN A 316 16.83 -13.78 18.44
N PHE A 317 15.54 -14.04 18.18
CA PHE A 317 14.63 -13.09 17.55
C PHE A 317 13.86 -12.39 18.64
N GLN A 318 13.85 -11.05 18.66
CA GLN A 318 13.14 -10.30 19.68
C GLN A 318 12.65 -8.97 19.13
N VAL A 319 11.34 -8.87 18.92
CA VAL A 319 10.66 -7.62 18.61
C VAL A 319 9.49 -7.52 19.58
N LEU A 320 9.72 -6.88 20.73
CA LEU A 320 8.74 -6.86 21.80
C LEU A 320 7.87 -5.62 21.73
N ASN A 321 6.58 -5.81 21.91
CA ASN A 321 5.63 -4.72 22.07
C ASN A 321 5.10 -4.75 23.50
N ILE A 322 5.09 -3.60 24.16
CA ILE A 322 4.41 -3.42 25.44
C ILE A 322 2.95 -3.06 25.12
N GLY A 323 2.05 -3.80 25.74
CA GLY A 323 0.62 -3.57 25.63
C GLY A 323 0.26 -2.15 26.06
N SER A 324 -0.78 -1.60 25.45
CA SER A 324 -1.39 -0.34 25.85
C SER A 324 -2.85 -0.59 26.16
N HIS A 325 -3.44 0.18 27.08
CA HIS A 325 -4.88 0.18 27.31
C HIS A 325 -5.66 0.46 26.01
N LYS A 326 -5.03 1.15 25.04
CA LYS A 326 -5.51 1.37 23.67
C LYS A 326 -5.78 0.07 22.88
N TYR A 327 -5.11 -1.03 23.23
CA TYR A 327 -5.20 -2.34 22.56
C TYR A 327 -5.79 -3.44 23.47
N GLY A 328 -6.31 -3.08 24.66
CA GLY A 328 -6.92 -4.04 25.60
C GLY A 328 -5.92 -4.82 26.47
N TYR A 329 -4.67 -4.34 26.55
CA TYR A 329 -3.61 -4.90 27.41
C TYR A 329 -3.29 -3.92 28.56
N SER A 330 -2.75 -4.41 29.67
CA SER A 330 -2.15 -3.54 30.70
C SER A 330 -0.94 -2.82 30.10
N SER A 331 -0.73 -1.53 30.44
CA SER A 331 0.40 -0.70 29.98
C SER A 331 1.79 -1.25 30.37
N THR A 332 1.84 -2.37 31.09
CA THR A 332 3.03 -3.02 31.64
C THR A 332 3.21 -4.46 31.15
N THR A 333 2.32 -4.99 30.30
CA THR A 333 2.35 -6.40 29.87
C THR A 333 2.70 -6.51 28.40
N LEU A 334 3.58 -7.45 28.04
CA LEU A 334 3.87 -7.75 26.63
C LEU A 334 2.60 -8.17 25.88
N THR A 335 2.44 -7.72 24.64
CA THR A 335 1.32 -8.14 23.76
C THR A 335 1.39 -9.62 23.37
N THR A 336 2.59 -10.21 23.46
CA THR A 336 2.88 -11.63 23.26
C THR A 336 3.27 -12.30 24.58
N SER A 337 2.90 -13.56 24.76
CA SER A 337 3.42 -14.38 25.86
C SER A 337 4.95 -14.45 25.79
N LYS A 338 5.61 -14.46 26.95
CA LYS A 338 7.06 -14.72 27.04
C LYS A 338 7.39 -16.05 26.33
N GLY A 339 8.42 -16.04 25.49
CA GLY A 339 8.87 -17.16 24.68
C GLY A 339 8.04 -17.44 23.43
N ALA A 340 7.06 -16.59 23.08
CA ALA A 340 6.16 -16.81 21.95
C ALA A 340 6.43 -15.85 20.77
N ALA A 341 6.07 -16.31 19.58
CA ALA A 341 5.92 -15.50 18.38
C ALA A 341 4.58 -14.73 18.42
N GLY A 342 4.64 -13.51 17.90
CA GLY A 342 3.50 -12.68 17.58
C GLY A 342 3.32 -12.55 16.07
N ALA A 343 2.08 -12.62 15.61
CA ALA A 343 1.72 -12.39 14.22
C ALA A 343 0.46 -11.52 14.10
N GLY A 344 0.47 -10.63 13.12
CA GLY A 344 -0.59 -9.67 12.86
C GLY A 344 -0.54 -8.43 13.75
N ILE A 345 -1.48 -7.54 13.48
CA ILE A 345 -1.50 -6.16 13.97
C ILE A 345 -1.77 -6.00 15.47
N PHE A 346 -2.14 -7.09 16.13
CA PHE A 346 -2.55 -7.14 17.53
C PHE A 346 -1.42 -7.52 18.47
N GLN A 347 -0.73 -8.59 18.11
CA GLN A 347 0.48 -9.02 18.81
C GLN A 347 1.62 -8.06 18.44
N CYS A 348 1.60 -7.50 17.23
CA CYS A 348 2.64 -6.62 16.68
C CYS A 348 2.06 -5.25 16.26
N PRO A 349 1.49 -4.46 17.20
CA PRO A 349 0.82 -3.21 16.89
C PRO A 349 1.79 -2.09 16.51
N ASP A 350 2.92 -2.00 17.19
CA ASP A 350 3.82 -0.86 17.12
C ASP A 350 5.13 -1.30 16.46
N ASP A 351 5.92 -2.14 17.13
CA ASP A 351 7.16 -2.70 16.58
C ASP A 351 6.91 -4.02 15.85
N TYR A 352 7.33 -4.11 14.59
CA TYR A 352 7.14 -5.32 13.80
C TYR A 352 8.12 -5.40 12.64
N ILE A 353 8.34 -6.64 12.20
CA ILE A 353 8.90 -6.90 10.87
C ILE A 353 7.78 -7.33 9.93
N VAL A 354 7.89 -6.99 8.67
CA VAL A 354 7.00 -7.49 7.62
C VAL A 354 7.82 -8.33 6.67
N LEU A 355 7.72 -9.64 6.84
CA LEU A 355 8.18 -10.56 5.81
C LEU A 355 7.11 -10.66 4.70
N THR A 356 7.48 -11.31 3.61
CA THR A 356 6.61 -11.69 2.50
C THR A 356 5.21 -12.12 2.91
N GLY A 357 4.18 -11.61 2.22
CA GLY A 357 2.77 -11.77 2.59
C GLY A 357 2.21 -10.64 3.46
N GLY A 358 3.02 -9.64 3.80
CA GLY A 358 2.59 -8.40 4.47
C GLY A 358 1.98 -8.62 5.86
N LEU A 359 2.31 -9.74 6.50
CA LEU A 359 1.93 -10.05 7.88
C LEU A 359 2.99 -9.48 8.82
N ARG A 360 2.54 -8.72 9.82
CA ARG A 360 3.42 -8.19 10.87
C ARG A 360 3.86 -9.32 11.79
N LEU A 361 5.15 -9.44 12.07
CA LEU A 361 5.71 -10.44 12.96
C LEU A 361 6.50 -9.77 14.07
N CYS A 362 6.42 -10.33 15.27
CA CYS A 362 7.06 -9.84 16.48
C CYS A 362 7.17 -10.96 17.52
N GLY A 363 7.52 -10.63 18.76
CA GLY A 363 7.71 -11.59 19.86
C GLY A 363 9.15 -12.08 19.98
N GLU A 364 9.35 -13.16 20.75
CA GLU A 364 10.66 -13.77 21.03
C GLU A 364 10.98 -14.96 20.11
N LYS A 365 10.08 -15.27 19.19
CA LYS A 365 10.20 -16.33 18.19
C LYS A 365 9.73 -15.83 16.84
N LEU A 366 10.36 -16.29 15.77
CA LEU A 366 9.91 -16.01 14.42
C LEU A 366 8.94 -17.11 14.00
N ASN A 367 7.65 -16.81 13.88
CA ASN A 367 6.65 -17.76 13.40
C ASN A 367 5.39 -17.02 12.94
N ASP A 368 4.97 -17.23 11.69
CA ASP A 368 3.76 -16.64 11.09
C ASP A 368 2.52 -17.52 11.24
N GLY A 369 2.67 -18.71 11.83
CA GLY A 369 1.62 -19.70 12.01
C GLY A 369 1.18 -20.38 10.72
N SER A 370 2.01 -20.34 9.66
CA SER A 370 1.78 -21.03 8.39
C SER A 370 2.19 -22.50 8.45
N GLN A 371 3.39 -22.79 8.97
CA GLN A 371 3.96 -24.13 9.09
C GLN A 371 3.71 -24.76 10.47
N TYR A 372 3.87 -23.98 11.54
CA TYR A 372 3.65 -24.45 12.92
C TYR A 372 2.65 -23.54 13.62
N THR A 373 1.50 -24.10 14.03
CA THR A 373 0.46 -23.36 14.74
C THR A 373 0.84 -22.99 16.18
N ASN A 374 1.84 -23.66 16.76
CA ASN A 374 2.34 -23.36 18.10
C ASN A 374 3.28 -22.15 18.08
N SER A 375 2.84 -21.04 18.68
CA SER A 375 3.60 -19.80 18.76
C SER A 375 4.82 -19.88 19.68
N CYS A 376 4.92 -20.86 20.58
CA CYS A 376 6.12 -21.04 21.43
C CYS A 376 7.34 -21.61 20.65
N MET A 377 7.17 -21.94 19.37
CA MET A 377 8.25 -22.46 18.51
C MET A 377 8.59 -21.49 17.39
N ASN A 378 9.87 -21.47 17.01
CA ASN A 378 10.26 -20.86 15.74
C ASN A 378 9.70 -21.68 14.58
N GLY A 379 9.20 -21.00 13.57
CA GLY A 379 8.72 -21.58 12.32
C GLY A 379 9.32 -20.87 11.12
N PRO A 380 9.73 -21.61 10.06
CA PRO A 380 10.21 -20.99 8.85
C PRO A 380 9.07 -20.20 8.20
N VAL A 381 9.34 -18.94 7.87
CA VAL A 381 8.40 -18.09 7.13
C VAL A 381 8.80 -18.15 5.66
N ILE A 382 7.85 -18.50 4.79
CA ILE A 382 8.12 -18.68 3.36
C ILE A 382 7.49 -17.52 2.60
N GLY A 383 8.30 -16.87 1.76
CA GLY A 383 7.89 -15.81 0.87
C GLY A 383 7.92 -16.19 -0.59
N TYR A 384 6.92 -15.80 -1.37
CA TYR A 384 6.87 -16.06 -2.82
C TYR A 384 7.11 -14.77 -3.61
N TYR A 385 8.00 -14.82 -4.62
CA TYR A 385 8.52 -13.62 -5.29
C TYR A 385 7.47 -12.85 -6.12
N PHE A 386 6.95 -11.77 -5.53
CA PHE A 386 6.52 -10.52 -6.18
C PHE A 386 7.36 -9.41 -5.56
N PRO A 387 7.86 -8.39 -6.32
CA PRO A 387 9.06 -7.60 -5.98
C PRO A 387 9.23 -7.40 -4.47
N GLU A 388 10.09 -8.24 -3.87
CA GLU A 388 10.03 -8.49 -2.42
C GLU A 388 10.79 -7.40 -1.68
N ARG A 389 10.04 -6.71 -0.83
CA ARG A 389 10.49 -5.68 0.09
C ARG A 389 10.26 -6.20 1.52
N LEU A 390 11.32 -6.40 2.29
CA LEU A 390 11.24 -6.65 3.73
C LEU A 390 11.18 -5.30 4.43
N ASP A 391 9.99 -4.90 4.89
CA ASP A 391 9.84 -3.67 5.67
C ASP A 391 10.12 -3.95 7.15
N LEU A 392 11.18 -3.34 7.68
CA LEU A 392 11.46 -3.29 9.10
C LEU A 392 10.92 -1.97 9.64
N ARG A 393 9.92 -2.06 10.53
CA ARG A 393 9.30 -0.91 11.19
C ARG A 393 9.34 -1.07 12.70
N ALA A 394 10.19 -0.28 13.33
CA ALA A 394 10.22 -0.10 14.76
C ALA A 394 9.73 1.32 15.09
N THR A 395 8.56 1.42 15.71
CA THR A 395 8.08 2.66 16.32
C THR A 395 8.22 2.51 17.84
N ALA A 396 9.44 2.60 18.34
CA ALA A 396 9.63 2.69 19.78
C ALA A 396 9.20 4.08 20.26
N THR A 397 7.95 4.19 20.68
CA THR A 397 7.58 5.18 21.68
C THR A 397 8.14 4.69 23.00
N ASN A 398 9.33 5.17 23.37
CA ASN A 398 9.70 5.21 24.78
C ASN A 398 8.50 5.77 25.56
N GLY A 399 8.22 5.20 26.73
CA GLY A 399 7.11 5.56 27.62
C GLY A 399 7.17 6.98 28.18
N GLY A 400 7.32 7.98 27.32
CA GLY A 400 7.02 9.38 27.57
C GLY A 400 5.59 9.65 27.12
N VAL A 401 4.77 10.06 28.09
CA VAL A 401 3.46 10.66 27.93
C VAL A 401 3.36 11.41 26.59
N ALA A 402 2.58 10.89 25.65
CA ALA A 402 2.11 11.70 24.53
C ALA A 402 1.32 12.89 25.12
N PRO A 403 1.51 14.12 24.60
CA PRO A 403 0.92 15.31 25.18
C PRO A 403 -0.60 15.16 25.22
N ASN A 404 -1.14 15.16 26.44
CA ASN A 404 -2.54 15.30 26.81
C ASN A 404 -3.57 15.08 25.69
N ALA A 405 -3.79 13.81 25.33
CA ALA A 405 -5.10 13.41 24.86
C ALA A 405 -5.83 12.81 26.06
N GLU A 406 -6.46 13.67 26.87
CA GLU A 406 -7.43 13.24 27.87
C GLU A 406 -8.49 12.38 27.17
N ALA A 407 -8.35 11.06 27.34
CA ALA A 407 -9.43 10.12 27.15
C ALA A 407 -10.41 10.32 28.30
N VAL A 408 -11.22 11.37 28.20
CA VAL A 408 -12.43 11.52 29.02
C VAL A 408 -13.30 10.30 28.74
N LYS A 409 -13.29 9.35 29.66
CA LYS A 409 -14.29 8.31 29.79
C LYS A 409 -15.58 9.00 30.24
N GLN A 410 -16.52 9.23 29.33
CA GLN A 410 -17.90 9.43 29.75
C GLN A 410 -18.64 8.10 29.61
N GLN A 411 -18.98 7.56 30.76
CA GLN A 411 -19.90 6.46 30.91
C GLN A 411 -21.30 7.04 30.72
N ASN A 412 -22.04 6.60 29.70
CA ASN A 412 -23.47 6.87 29.70
C ASN A 412 -24.10 6.08 30.86
N GLY A 413 -25.08 6.68 31.54
CA GLY A 413 -25.74 6.13 32.72
C GLY A 413 -26.48 4.80 32.53
N ASP A 414 -26.35 4.15 31.37
CA ASP A 414 -26.92 2.83 31.04
C ASP A 414 -25.88 1.70 30.94
N GLY A 415 -24.59 2.00 31.14
CA GLY A 415 -23.51 1.00 31.06
C GLY A 415 -23.00 0.71 29.64
N THR A 416 -23.33 1.52 28.65
CA THR A 416 -22.74 1.44 27.30
C THR A 416 -21.44 2.24 27.19
N TYR A 417 -20.42 1.67 26.53
CA TYR A 417 -19.13 2.31 26.23
C TYR A 417 -19.19 2.95 24.84
N ALA A 418 -19.11 4.28 24.76
CA ALA A 418 -18.87 4.97 23.50
C ALA A 418 -17.37 4.90 23.17
N TRP A 419 -17.02 4.35 22.01
CA TRP A 419 -15.63 4.24 21.57
C TRP A 419 -15.18 5.53 20.89
N LYS A 420 -14.11 6.18 21.36
CA LYS A 420 -13.45 7.24 20.57
C LYS A 420 -12.85 6.61 19.31
N THR A 421 -13.30 7.09 18.16
CA THR A 421 -13.09 6.59 16.80
C THR A 421 -11.72 6.92 16.19
N ASP A 422 -10.81 7.53 16.96
CA ASP A 422 -9.53 8.07 16.49
C ASP A 422 -8.37 7.04 16.47
N HIS A 423 -8.66 5.78 16.09
CA HIS A 423 -7.60 4.81 15.87
C HIS A 423 -7.04 4.96 14.45
N PRO A 424 -5.73 5.28 14.25
CA PRO A 424 -5.17 5.57 12.92
C PRO A 424 -5.38 4.45 11.91
N LYS A 425 -5.42 3.19 12.37
CA LYS A 425 -5.62 2.00 11.53
C LYS A 425 -7.09 1.74 11.13
N LEU A 426 -8.05 2.45 11.72
CA LEU A 426 -9.48 2.39 11.38
C LEU A 426 -9.99 3.63 10.63
N SER A 427 -9.15 4.66 10.50
CA SER A 427 -9.45 5.86 9.71
C SER A 427 -9.94 5.53 8.29
N LYS A 428 -9.27 4.59 7.60
CA LYS A 428 -9.67 4.12 6.26
C LYS A 428 -11.01 3.37 6.25
N VAL A 429 -11.34 2.67 7.33
CA VAL A 429 -12.66 2.02 7.48
C VAL A 429 -13.73 3.10 7.71
N ARG A 430 -13.43 4.16 8.47
CA ARG A 430 -14.37 5.27 8.72
C ARG A 430 -14.64 6.07 7.46
N GLN A 431 -13.65 6.21 6.58
CA GLN A 431 -13.85 6.81 5.27
C GLN A 431 -14.92 6.07 4.46
N MET A 432 -15.05 4.73 4.57
CA MET A 432 -16.11 3.98 3.89
C MET A 432 -17.52 4.37 4.34
N CYS A 433 -17.67 4.80 5.59
CA CYS A 433 -18.97 5.19 6.15
C CYS A 433 -19.56 6.42 5.44
N ASN A 434 -18.71 7.29 4.88
CA ASN A 434 -19.10 8.57 4.28
C ASN A 434 -20.08 9.35 5.17
N ASP A 435 -19.60 9.78 6.33
CA ASP A 435 -20.43 10.49 7.31
C ASP A 435 -21.19 11.65 6.63
N PRO A 436 -22.52 11.77 6.84
CA PRO A 436 -23.31 12.87 6.27
C PRO A 436 -22.68 14.25 6.44
N ALA A 437 -22.00 14.52 7.56
CA ALA A 437 -21.35 15.81 7.80
C ALA A 437 -20.19 16.12 6.83
N GLY A 438 -19.60 15.09 6.22
CA GLY A 438 -18.54 15.23 5.22
C GLY A 438 -19.05 15.49 3.80
N ILE A 439 -20.35 15.35 3.54
CA ILE A 439 -20.95 15.50 2.21
C ILE A 439 -21.30 16.97 2.00
N LYS A 440 -20.40 17.71 1.36
CA LYS A 440 -20.55 19.12 1.02
C LYS A 440 -20.01 19.43 -0.38
N VAL A 441 -20.31 20.63 -0.86
CA VAL A 441 -19.69 21.20 -2.07
C VAL A 441 -18.23 21.50 -1.79
N LEU A 442 -17.37 21.19 -2.76
CA LEU A 442 -15.96 21.55 -2.72
C LEU A 442 -15.60 22.27 -4.03
N GLU A 443 -15.14 21.53 -5.05
CA GLU A 443 -14.65 22.08 -6.32
C GLU A 443 -15.66 21.94 -7.48
N GLU A 444 -16.86 21.45 -7.20
CA GLU A 444 -17.98 21.44 -8.16
C GLU A 444 -18.39 22.86 -8.58
N GLY A 445 -18.75 22.98 -9.86
CA GLY A 445 -19.22 24.22 -10.47
C GLY A 445 -18.13 25.24 -10.77
N LEU A 446 -16.86 24.99 -10.43
CA LEU A 446 -15.75 25.90 -10.74
C LEU A 446 -15.42 25.89 -12.24
N HIS A 447 -15.40 27.07 -12.86
CA HIS A 447 -15.03 27.22 -14.27
C HIS A 447 -14.54 28.64 -14.60
N PRO A 448 -13.81 28.83 -15.71
CA PRO A 448 -13.39 30.16 -16.13
C PRO A 448 -14.58 30.95 -16.72
N PRO A 449 -14.57 32.29 -16.69
CA PRO A 449 -15.69 33.12 -17.15
C PRO A 449 -16.12 32.93 -18.61
N ASP A 450 -15.22 32.49 -19.48
CA ASP A 450 -15.51 32.25 -20.88
C ASP A 450 -16.15 30.88 -21.14
N TYR A 451 -16.16 29.96 -20.18
CA TYR A 451 -16.86 28.69 -20.29
C TYR A 451 -18.23 28.72 -19.62
N GLN A 452 -19.19 28.03 -20.22
CA GLN A 452 -20.53 27.83 -19.65
C GLN A 452 -20.81 26.35 -19.47
N LEU A 453 -21.31 26.00 -18.28
CA LEU A 453 -21.77 24.64 -17.97
C LEU A 453 -23.04 24.32 -18.78
N LYS A 454 -22.98 23.27 -19.60
CA LYS A 454 -24.10 22.81 -20.43
C LYS A 454 -24.95 21.75 -19.74
N GLY A 455 -24.31 20.87 -18.99
CA GLY A 455 -24.97 19.86 -18.17
C GLY A 455 -23.97 18.96 -17.47
N ILE A 456 -24.49 18.02 -16.70
CA ILE A 456 -23.68 17.13 -15.88
C ILE A 456 -24.14 15.67 -15.96
N ALA A 457 -23.18 14.76 -15.82
CA ALA A 457 -23.44 13.34 -15.59
C ALA A 457 -22.87 12.93 -14.23
N VAL A 458 -23.74 12.46 -13.33
CA VAL A 458 -23.37 12.01 -11.98
C VAL A 458 -23.43 10.49 -11.92
N VAL A 459 -22.34 9.84 -11.56
CA VAL A 459 -22.29 8.41 -11.27
C VAL A 459 -22.10 8.22 -9.77
N THR A 460 -23.07 7.62 -9.10
CA THR A 460 -23.09 7.49 -7.65
C THR A 460 -23.20 6.03 -7.19
N ARG A 461 -22.53 5.70 -6.10
CA ARG A 461 -22.79 4.46 -5.34
C ARG A 461 -24.04 4.66 -4.50
N HIS A 462 -24.82 3.62 -4.29
CA HIS A 462 -25.89 3.66 -3.29
C HIS A 462 -25.39 4.11 -1.89
N GLY A 463 -26.29 4.70 -1.10
CA GLY A 463 -26.02 5.05 0.30
C GLY A 463 -25.78 3.83 1.19
N GLU A 464 -25.46 4.09 2.46
CA GLU A 464 -25.33 3.07 3.49
C GLU A 464 -26.56 2.14 3.54
N ARG A 465 -26.31 0.84 3.72
CA ARG A 465 -27.34 -0.19 3.70
C ARG A 465 -27.07 -1.27 4.74
N SER A 466 -28.11 -2.05 5.03
CA SER A 466 -27.95 -3.30 5.74
C SER A 466 -27.18 -4.33 4.88
N PRO A 467 -26.48 -5.29 5.50
CA PRO A 467 -25.67 -6.27 4.79
C PRO A 467 -26.51 -7.29 4.01
N GLU A 468 -25.87 -7.92 3.02
CA GLU A 468 -26.41 -9.08 2.30
C GLU A 468 -26.67 -10.25 3.26
N ILE A 469 -25.64 -10.62 4.01
CA ILE A 469 -25.71 -11.68 5.00
C ILE A 469 -26.16 -11.05 6.32
N ALA A 470 -27.39 -11.35 6.71
CA ALA A 470 -27.92 -10.93 8.00
C ALA A 470 -27.03 -11.46 9.13
N PHE A 471 -26.81 -10.65 10.17
CA PHE A 471 -26.03 -11.04 11.34
C PHE A 471 -26.95 -11.22 12.56
N ARG A 472 -26.40 -11.81 13.63
CA ARG A 472 -27.11 -12.01 14.90
C ARG A 472 -27.54 -10.67 15.52
N GLY A 473 -28.84 -10.48 15.69
CA GLY A 473 -29.40 -9.24 16.23
C GLY A 473 -29.65 -8.15 15.18
N LEU A 474 -29.60 -8.46 13.88
CA LEU A 474 -29.97 -7.48 12.83
C LEU A 474 -31.44 -7.04 12.94
N ASP A 475 -32.33 -7.93 13.36
CA ASP A 475 -33.75 -7.68 13.61
C ASP A 475 -34.00 -6.63 14.70
N THR A 476 -33.09 -6.53 15.67
CA THR A 476 -33.12 -5.55 16.77
C THR A 476 -32.18 -4.36 16.53
N PHE A 477 -31.42 -4.36 15.44
CA PHE A 477 -30.54 -3.26 15.07
C PHE A 477 -31.40 -2.09 14.57
N ASN A 478 -31.19 -0.89 15.13
CA ASN A 478 -31.92 0.30 14.72
C ASN A 478 -31.19 1.00 13.56
N CYS A 479 -31.75 0.92 12.36
CA CYS A 479 -31.27 1.59 11.15
C CYS A 479 -31.86 3.01 10.97
N SER A 480 -32.52 3.55 12.00
CA SER A 480 -33.06 4.91 11.97
C SER A 480 -32.00 5.97 12.22
N LEU A 481 -32.22 7.12 11.59
CA LEU A 481 -31.55 8.35 11.93
C LEU A 481 -32.09 8.83 13.30
N PRO A 482 -31.23 9.28 14.24
CA PRO A 482 -31.69 9.85 15.49
C PRO A 482 -32.66 11.02 15.26
N PRO A 483 -33.79 11.13 15.99
CA PRO A 483 -34.74 12.23 15.81
C PRO A 483 -34.16 13.63 16.02
N SER A 484 -33.11 13.76 16.84
CA SER A 484 -32.35 14.99 17.08
C SER A 484 -31.28 15.29 16.02
N SER A 485 -31.19 14.47 14.97
CA SER A 485 -30.20 14.66 13.91
C SER A 485 -30.46 15.95 13.14
N ALA A 486 -29.38 16.65 12.80
CA ALA A 486 -29.42 17.82 11.92
C ALA A 486 -30.03 17.51 10.53
N TYR A 487 -30.09 16.23 10.14
CA TYR A 487 -30.55 15.78 8.82
C TYR A 487 -31.98 15.21 8.84
N ALA A 488 -32.76 15.42 9.90
CA ALA A 488 -34.14 14.96 9.99
C ALA A 488 -35.04 15.56 8.89
N THR A 489 -34.76 16.80 8.48
CA THR A 489 -35.47 17.49 7.39
C THR A 489 -35.18 16.84 6.03
N ASP A 490 -33.92 16.48 5.74
CA ASP A 490 -33.51 15.74 4.55
C ASP A 490 -34.25 14.41 4.42
N LEU A 491 -34.28 13.64 5.51
CA LEU A 491 -34.98 12.37 5.54
C LEU A 491 -36.49 12.56 5.30
N LYS A 492 -37.10 13.58 5.93
CA LYS A 492 -38.52 13.88 5.76
C LYS A 492 -38.86 14.26 4.32
N ALA A 493 -38.02 15.08 3.67
CA ALA A 493 -38.17 15.46 2.28
C ALA A 493 -38.14 14.22 1.37
N PHE A 494 -37.14 13.35 1.54
CA PHE A 494 -37.05 12.10 0.81
C PHE A 494 -38.30 11.22 0.98
N LEU A 495 -38.76 11.04 2.22
CA LEU A 495 -39.96 10.24 2.49
C LEU A 495 -41.23 10.84 1.87
N SER A 496 -41.32 12.17 1.76
CA SER A 496 -42.40 12.87 1.04
C SER A 496 -42.33 12.58 -0.45
N THR A 497 -41.17 12.84 -1.08
CA THR A 497 -40.94 12.59 -2.51
C THR A 497 -41.23 11.14 -2.88
N ALA A 498 -40.76 10.18 -2.08
CA ALA A 498 -41.03 8.76 -2.29
C ALA A 498 -42.52 8.42 -2.15
N SER A 499 -43.23 9.04 -1.20
CA SER A 499 -44.67 8.84 -1.02
C SER A 499 -45.52 9.48 -2.13
N GLU A 500 -45.05 10.58 -2.72
CA GLU A 500 -45.70 11.23 -3.86
C GLU A 500 -45.53 10.39 -5.13
N LEU A 501 -44.33 9.87 -5.36
CA LEU A 501 -44.05 9.00 -6.51
C LEU A 501 -44.83 7.68 -6.45
N ASP A 502 -45.02 7.12 -5.24
CA ASP A 502 -45.83 5.92 -5.03
C ASP A 502 -47.31 6.11 -5.43
N LYS A 503 -47.81 7.36 -5.34
CA LYS A 503 -49.15 7.75 -5.79
C LYS A 503 -49.22 8.17 -7.25
N ALA A 504 -48.08 8.38 -7.92
CA ALA A 504 -48.06 8.84 -9.30
C ALA A 504 -48.49 7.71 -10.24
N GLU A 505 -49.61 7.92 -10.95
CA GLU A 505 -50.13 7.01 -11.99
C GLU A 505 -49.46 7.27 -13.35
N GLU A 506 -48.13 7.44 -13.38
CA GLU A 506 -47.38 7.72 -14.61
C GLU A 506 -46.79 6.42 -15.19
N PRO A 507 -47.33 5.87 -16.30
CA PRO A 507 -46.89 4.57 -16.83
C PRO A 507 -45.46 4.59 -17.38
N SER A 508 -44.95 5.77 -17.76
CA SER A 508 -43.59 5.95 -18.27
C SER A 508 -42.52 5.75 -17.17
N ILE A 509 -42.89 5.84 -15.89
CA ILE A 509 -41.97 5.59 -14.78
C ILE A 509 -41.95 4.10 -14.43
N PRO A 510 -40.75 3.46 -14.40
CA PRO A 510 -40.63 2.04 -14.09
C PRO A 510 -41.25 1.70 -12.72
N ALA A 511 -41.92 0.54 -12.63
CA ALA A 511 -42.63 0.11 -11.41
C ALA A 511 -41.74 0.04 -10.16
N ARG A 512 -40.43 -0.18 -10.32
CA ARG A 512 -39.47 -0.19 -9.20
C ARG A 512 -39.30 1.19 -8.56
N PHE A 513 -39.41 2.26 -9.33
CA PHE A 513 -39.41 3.64 -8.83
C PHE A 513 -40.76 4.02 -8.19
N ARG A 514 -41.87 3.53 -8.74
CA ARG A 514 -43.23 3.77 -8.21
C ARG A 514 -43.59 2.93 -6.98
N ARG A 515 -42.82 1.89 -6.63
CA ARG A 515 -43.03 1.10 -5.40
C ARG A 515 -41.69 0.85 -4.71
N PRO A 516 -40.99 1.92 -4.28
CA PRO A 516 -39.71 1.76 -3.64
C PRO A 516 -39.90 0.98 -2.34
N ARG A 517 -38.93 0.14 -1.96
CA ARG A 517 -38.96 -0.55 -0.66
C ARG A 517 -38.43 0.41 0.40
N ILE A 518 -39.15 1.53 0.56
CA ILE A 518 -38.75 2.69 1.37
C ILE A 518 -38.18 2.22 2.71
N VAL A 519 -37.09 2.88 3.10
CA VAL A 519 -36.44 2.72 4.40
C VAL A 519 -37.50 2.53 5.48
N SER A 520 -37.33 1.48 6.29
CA SER A 520 -38.26 1.14 7.35
C SER A 520 -38.61 2.39 8.17
N ARG A 521 -39.90 2.77 8.13
CA ARG A 521 -40.46 3.87 8.94
C ARG A 521 -40.39 3.56 10.43
N ASP A 522 -40.41 2.27 10.75
CA ASP A 522 -40.28 1.68 12.09
C ASP A 522 -38.83 1.50 12.56
N GLY A 523 -37.84 1.80 11.71
CA GLY A 523 -36.41 1.71 12.03
C GLY A 523 -35.78 0.33 11.93
N SER A 524 -36.53 -0.68 11.52
CA SER A 524 -36.05 -2.05 11.34
C SER A 524 -35.08 -2.20 10.16
N CYS A 525 -33.96 -2.88 10.38
CA CYS A 525 -32.99 -3.18 9.35
C CYS A 525 -33.42 -4.41 8.53
N ARG A 526 -34.11 -4.20 7.41
CA ARG A 526 -34.39 -5.28 6.44
C ARG A 526 -33.11 -5.62 5.68
N PRO A 527 -32.73 -6.90 5.49
CA PRO A 527 -31.55 -7.27 4.69
C PRO A 527 -31.59 -6.62 3.31
N TRP A 528 -30.44 -6.14 2.82
CA TRP A 528 -30.25 -5.44 1.54
C TRP A 528 -30.88 -4.06 1.38
N ALA A 529 -31.65 -3.58 2.35
CA ALA A 529 -32.31 -2.28 2.29
C ALA A 529 -31.36 -1.14 2.66
N ILE A 530 -31.56 0.04 2.06
CA ILE A 530 -30.84 1.25 2.46
C ILE A 530 -31.27 1.67 3.88
N THR A 531 -30.34 2.23 4.67
CA THR A 531 -30.64 2.77 6.00
C THR A 531 -31.17 4.20 5.89
N GLN A 532 -31.67 4.78 6.99
CA GLN A 532 -32.07 6.20 6.99
C GLN A 532 -30.84 7.10 6.80
N THR A 533 -29.70 6.73 7.38
CA THR A 533 -28.40 7.38 7.13
C THR A 533 -28.03 7.32 5.64
N GLY A 534 -28.17 6.17 4.99
CA GLY A 534 -27.87 6.02 3.57
C GLY A 534 -28.77 6.86 2.67
N ALA A 535 -30.05 7.00 3.00
CA ALA A 535 -30.95 7.91 2.30
C ALA A 535 -30.52 9.38 2.47
N VAL A 536 -30.16 9.79 3.68
CA VAL A 536 -29.62 11.13 3.95
C VAL A 536 -28.33 11.38 3.16
N GLN A 537 -27.40 10.43 3.12
CA GLN A 537 -26.16 10.58 2.36
C GLN A 537 -26.42 10.83 0.86
N ALA A 538 -27.40 10.15 0.29
CA ALA A 538 -27.78 10.34 -1.10
C ALA A 538 -28.49 11.69 -1.31
N SER A 539 -29.38 12.10 -0.39
CA SER A 539 -30.02 13.42 -0.37
C SER A 539 -29.00 14.55 -0.32
N LEU A 540 -28.01 14.47 0.57
CA LEU A 540 -26.97 15.48 0.70
C LEU A 540 -26.09 15.59 -0.56
N ASN A 541 -25.87 14.49 -1.28
CA ASN A 541 -25.24 14.58 -2.60
C ASN A 541 -26.10 15.37 -3.58
N GLY A 542 -27.41 15.13 -3.61
CA GLY A 542 -28.35 15.90 -4.44
C GLY A 542 -28.32 17.39 -4.10
N ARG A 543 -28.40 17.72 -2.79
CA ARG A 543 -28.32 19.09 -2.30
C ARG A 543 -26.98 19.75 -2.67
N ALA A 544 -25.85 19.10 -2.42
CA ALA A 544 -24.54 19.64 -2.74
C ALA A 544 -24.41 19.96 -4.24
N ILE A 545 -24.91 19.07 -5.11
CA ILE A 545 -24.88 19.32 -6.55
C ILE A 545 -25.80 20.50 -6.93
N SER A 546 -26.97 20.63 -6.29
CA SER A 546 -27.86 21.79 -6.45
C SER A 546 -27.18 23.10 -6.00
N ASP A 547 -26.63 23.13 -4.78
CA ASP A 547 -25.89 24.27 -4.21
C ASP A 547 -24.76 24.73 -5.13
N ALA A 548 -23.91 23.78 -5.56
CA ALA A 548 -22.73 24.08 -6.36
C ALA A 548 -23.06 24.88 -7.63
N PHE A 549 -24.18 24.58 -8.28
CA PHE A 549 -24.57 25.24 -9.52
C PHE A 549 -25.41 26.49 -9.34
N LEU A 550 -26.18 26.57 -8.26
CA LEU A 550 -26.85 27.81 -7.87
C LEU A 550 -25.81 28.89 -7.55
N ASP A 551 -24.78 28.53 -6.78
CA ASP A 551 -23.68 29.40 -6.38
C ASP A 551 -22.76 29.78 -7.53
N ALA A 552 -22.50 28.86 -8.47
CA ALA A 552 -21.69 29.14 -9.66
C ALA A 552 -22.37 30.14 -10.63
N GLY A 553 -23.57 30.65 -10.30
CA GLY A 553 -24.25 31.67 -11.08
C GLY A 553 -24.73 31.16 -12.44
N VAL A 554 -24.82 29.85 -12.63
CA VAL A 554 -25.21 29.23 -13.89
C VAL A 554 -26.72 29.43 -14.09
N GLU A 555 -27.10 30.57 -14.67
CA GLU A 555 -28.51 31.01 -14.84
C GLU A 555 -29.37 29.94 -15.54
N ARG A 556 -28.76 29.18 -16.47
CA ARG A 556 -29.37 28.05 -17.17
C ARG A 556 -29.79 26.90 -16.24
N LEU A 557 -29.04 26.67 -15.15
CA LEU A 557 -29.33 25.65 -14.14
C LEU A 557 -30.24 26.18 -13.03
N LYS A 558 -30.48 27.49 -12.92
CA LYS A 558 -31.48 28.05 -11.99
C LYS A 558 -32.93 27.74 -12.38
N ARG A 559 -33.18 27.30 -13.62
CA ARG A 559 -34.51 26.95 -14.13
C ARG A 559 -34.45 25.52 -14.68
N ILE A 560 -34.91 24.53 -13.92
CA ILE A 560 -34.91 23.12 -14.32
C ILE A 560 -36.36 22.62 -14.39
N SER A 561 -36.76 22.08 -15.53
CA SER A 561 -37.99 21.30 -15.73
C SER A 561 -37.68 19.82 -15.48
N PRO A 562 -38.30 19.15 -14.49
CA PRO A 562 -37.99 17.75 -14.18
C PRO A 562 -38.07 16.82 -15.41
N SER A 563 -39.18 16.85 -16.15
CA SER A 563 -39.41 15.96 -17.30
C SER A 563 -38.49 16.27 -18.49
N ASP A 564 -38.15 17.55 -18.68
CA ASP A 564 -37.49 18.01 -19.90
C ASP A 564 -35.99 18.12 -19.73
N ASP A 565 -35.48 18.32 -18.51
CA ASP A 565 -34.07 18.60 -18.23
C ASP A 565 -33.33 17.48 -17.48
N VAL A 566 -34.05 16.49 -16.93
CA VAL A 566 -33.46 15.49 -16.01
C VAL A 566 -33.69 14.06 -16.50
N TYR A 567 -32.63 13.26 -16.47
CA TYR A 567 -32.65 11.83 -16.73
C TYR A 567 -32.00 11.05 -15.59
N ILE A 568 -32.70 10.04 -15.06
CA ILE A 568 -32.22 9.20 -13.95
C ILE A 568 -32.22 7.73 -14.37
N ALA A 569 -31.05 7.12 -14.40
CA ALA A 569 -30.88 5.68 -14.57
C ALA A 569 -30.42 5.05 -13.25
N SER A 570 -31.06 3.95 -12.85
CA SER A 570 -30.65 3.16 -11.68
C SER A 570 -30.50 1.70 -12.04
N THR A 571 -29.63 0.97 -11.33
CA THR A 571 -29.73 -0.49 -11.38
C THR A 571 -31.02 -0.97 -10.73
N ALA A 572 -31.43 -2.21 -11.01
CA ALA A 572 -32.70 -2.78 -10.53
C ALA A 572 -32.78 -3.06 -9.00
N TYR A 573 -31.69 -2.84 -8.25
CA TYR A 573 -31.67 -3.07 -6.80
C TYR A 573 -32.44 -1.97 -6.05
N SER A 574 -33.20 -2.34 -5.02
CA SER A 574 -34.02 -1.38 -4.27
C SER A 574 -33.18 -0.25 -3.67
N ARG A 575 -32.03 -0.58 -3.07
CA ARG A 575 -31.07 0.38 -2.52
C ARG A 575 -30.55 1.42 -3.51
N THR A 576 -30.39 1.07 -4.79
CA THR A 576 -29.91 2.02 -5.82
C THR A 576 -31.05 2.90 -6.30
N VAL A 577 -32.25 2.33 -6.45
CA VAL A 577 -33.46 3.09 -6.79
C VAL A 577 -33.78 4.10 -5.70
N GLU A 578 -33.77 3.67 -4.45
CA GLU A 578 -34.00 4.54 -3.28
C GLU A 578 -32.92 5.60 -3.13
N SER A 579 -31.65 5.28 -3.41
CA SER A 579 -30.58 6.28 -3.43
C SER A 579 -30.77 7.31 -4.54
N ALA A 580 -31.25 6.89 -5.72
CA ALA A 580 -31.54 7.80 -6.83
C ALA A 580 -32.67 8.77 -6.48
N LEU A 581 -33.74 8.26 -5.85
CA LEU A 581 -34.85 9.07 -5.37
C LEU A 581 -34.46 10.01 -4.24
N ALA A 582 -33.61 9.55 -3.31
CA ALA A 582 -33.07 10.40 -2.25
C ALA A 582 -32.20 11.52 -2.82
N PHE A 583 -31.30 11.22 -3.76
CA PHE A 583 -30.54 12.23 -4.49
C PHE A 583 -31.46 13.25 -5.16
N TRP A 584 -32.49 12.79 -5.88
CA TRP A 584 -33.44 13.69 -6.52
C TRP A 584 -34.14 14.61 -5.52
N SER A 585 -34.63 14.05 -4.41
CA SER A 585 -35.30 14.83 -3.36
C SER A 585 -34.39 15.92 -2.77
N GLY A 586 -33.12 15.60 -2.50
CA GLY A 586 -32.15 16.57 -2.03
C GLY A 586 -31.84 17.67 -3.06
N PHE A 587 -31.73 17.30 -4.34
CA PHE A 587 -31.49 18.24 -5.44
C PHE A 587 -32.66 19.20 -5.63
N GLU A 588 -33.88 18.66 -5.65
CA GLU A 588 -35.13 19.41 -5.85
C GLU A 588 -35.43 20.35 -4.68
N SER A 589 -35.35 19.85 -3.44
CA SER A 589 -35.71 20.61 -2.24
C SER A 589 -34.93 21.91 -2.05
N ASN A 590 -33.75 21.99 -2.65
CA ASN A 590 -32.85 23.13 -2.55
C ASN A 590 -32.94 24.09 -3.75
N HIS A 591 -33.68 23.75 -4.81
CA HIS A 591 -33.77 24.54 -6.02
C HIS A 591 -34.88 25.61 -5.95
N PRO A 592 -34.57 26.91 -6.07
CA PRO A 592 -35.58 27.97 -6.04
C PRO A 592 -36.48 27.87 -7.28
N LYS A 593 -37.81 27.76 -7.06
CA LYS A 593 -38.88 27.64 -8.07
C LYS A 593 -39.09 26.25 -8.69
N MET A 594 -38.49 25.19 -8.16
CA MET A 594 -38.73 23.82 -8.59
C MET A 594 -39.91 23.22 -7.80
N ASN A 595 -41.14 23.65 -8.14
CA ASN A 595 -42.34 23.09 -7.54
C ASN A 595 -42.79 21.86 -8.33
N VAL A 596 -42.57 20.66 -7.79
CA VAL A 596 -43.13 19.39 -8.30
C VAL A 596 -44.64 19.26 -8.00
N THR A 597 -45.29 20.36 -7.57
CA THR A 597 -46.74 20.43 -7.31
C THR A 597 -47.64 20.09 -8.51
N ASN A 598 -47.09 19.89 -9.71
CA ASN A 598 -47.84 19.52 -10.92
C ASN A 598 -47.58 18.09 -11.44
N GLY A 599 -46.93 17.21 -10.68
CA GLY A 599 -46.79 15.78 -11.04
C GLY A 599 -45.84 15.49 -12.22
N ARG A 600 -44.95 16.43 -12.57
CA ARG A 600 -43.92 16.22 -13.60
C ARG A 600 -42.67 15.63 -12.97
N TRP A 601 -42.36 14.39 -13.32
CA TRP A 601 -41.20 13.65 -12.84
C TRP A 601 -40.07 13.62 -13.87
N PRO A 602 -38.81 13.43 -13.45
CA PRO A 602 -37.71 13.10 -14.35
C PRO A 602 -38.02 11.88 -15.20
N GLU A 603 -37.39 11.82 -16.38
CA GLU A 603 -37.33 10.57 -17.14
C GLU A 603 -36.51 9.55 -16.34
N MET A 604 -37.06 8.36 -16.09
CA MET A 604 -36.43 7.34 -15.24
C MET A 604 -36.27 6.00 -15.95
N GLY A 605 -35.09 5.38 -15.83
CA GLY A 605 -34.74 4.10 -16.41
C GLY A 605 -34.18 3.09 -15.39
N ILE A 606 -34.46 1.81 -15.61
CA ILE A 606 -33.86 0.70 -14.86
C ILE A 606 -32.90 -0.07 -15.74
N VAL A 607 -31.73 -0.40 -15.18
CA VAL A 607 -30.69 -1.20 -15.83
C VAL A 607 -30.43 -2.48 -15.03
N ASP A 608 -30.41 -3.64 -15.69
CA ASP A 608 -30.29 -4.94 -15.00
C ASP A 608 -28.85 -5.39 -14.76
N ASN A 609 -27.85 -4.53 -14.95
CA ASN A 609 -26.45 -4.87 -14.75
C ASN A 609 -25.67 -3.79 -14.00
N VAL A 610 -24.74 -4.23 -13.14
CA VAL A 610 -23.93 -3.36 -12.27
C VAL A 610 -22.92 -2.48 -13.02
N ALA A 611 -22.65 -2.79 -14.28
CA ALA A 611 -21.70 -2.06 -15.11
C ALA A 611 -22.36 -0.93 -15.93
N PHE A 612 -23.70 -0.80 -15.86
CA PHE A 612 -24.45 0.10 -16.74
C PHE A 612 -24.07 -0.05 -18.22
N CYS A 613 -23.88 -1.28 -18.68
CA CYS A 613 -23.67 -1.54 -20.09
C CYS A 613 -25.05 -1.53 -20.79
N PHE A 614 -25.22 -0.66 -21.78
CA PHE A 614 -26.48 -0.52 -22.53
C PHE A 614 -26.43 -1.32 -23.84
N ARG A 615 -25.32 -1.22 -24.59
CA ARG A 615 -25.13 -1.90 -25.88
C ARG A 615 -24.06 -2.98 -25.82
N ARG A 616 -22.93 -2.68 -25.16
CA ARG A 616 -21.73 -3.53 -25.14
C ARG A 616 -21.48 -4.14 -23.76
N CYS A 617 -22.21 -5.22 -23.46
CA CYS A 617 -22.20 -5.85 -22.14
C CYS A 617 -21.27 -7.05 -21.94
N SER A 618 -20.88 -7.70 -23.03
CA SER A 618 -20.10 -8.93 -22.97
C SER A 618 -18.69 -8.70 -23.52
N CYS A 619 -17.71 -9.19 -22.78
CA CYS A 619 -16.31 -9.14 -23.19
C CYS A 619 -15.64 -10.44 -22.78
N ARG A 620 -15.41 -11.34 -23.77
CA ARG A 620 -14.78 -12.64 -23.53
C ARG A 620 -13.44 -12.52 -22.81
N ARG A 621 -12.62 -11.51 -23.18
CA ARG A 621 -11.38 -11.18 -22.49
C ARG A 621 -11.62 -10.86 -21.01
N GLY A 622 -12.61 -10.03 -20.71
CA GLY A 622 -12.99 -9.67 -19.35
C GLY A 622 -13.39 -10.89 -18.51
N ASP A 623 -14.10 -11.86 -19.09
CA ASP A 623 -14.45 -13.12 -18.40
C ASP A 623 -13.25 -14.03 -18.14
N VAL A 624 -12.24 -14.00 -19.01
CA VAL A 624 -10.99 -14.73 -18.78
C VAL A 624 -10.19 -14.05 -17.67
N LEU A 625 -10.05 -12.72 -17.72
CA LEU A 625 -9.36 -11.95 -16.68
C LEU A 625 -10.04 -12.13 -15.31
N ARG A 626 -11.38 -12.12 -15.26
CA ARG A 626 -12.14 -12.42 -14.03
C ARG A 626 -11.75 -13.76 -13.44
N ARG A 627 -11.67 -14.81 -14.27
CA ARG A 627 -11.29 -16.15 -13.80
C ARG A 627 -9.84 -16.20 -13.31
N THR A 628 -8.95 -15.42 -13.91
CA THR A 628 -7.56 -15.29 -13.44
C THR A 628 -7.52 -14.57 -12.08
N GLU A 629 -8.24 -13.47 -11.92
CA GLU A 629 -8.38 -12.75 -10.64
C GLU A 629 -8.97 -13.66 -9.55
N ASP A 630 -10.06 -14.38 -9.85
CA ASP A 630 -10.71 -15.30 -8.91
C ASP A 630 -9.73 -16.38 -8.42
N ARG A 631 -8.88 -16.90 -9.31
CA ARG A 631 -7.82 -17.88 -8.97
C ARG A 631 -6.71 -17.25 -8.13
N ALA A 632 -6.27 -16.04 -8.49
CA ALA A 632 -5.24 -15.30 -7.78
C ALA A 632 -5.72 -14.95 -6.36
N ARG A 633 -6.94 -14.43 -6.21
CA ARG A 633 -7.55 -14.13 -4.90
C ARG A 633 -7.71 -15.38 -4.05
N ALA A 634 -8.09 -16.51 -4.65
CA ALA A 634 -8.17 -17.78 -3.94
C ALA A 634 -6.80 -18.33 -3.53
N ALA A 635 -5.76 -18.18 -4.37
CA ALA A 635 -4.38 -18.54 -4.02
C ALA A 635 -3.84 -17.65 -2.89
N PHE A 636 -4.00 -16.34 -3.04
CA PHE A 636 -3.64 -15.36 -2.03
C PHE A 636 -4.30 -15.68 -0.69
N PHE A 637 -5.59 -16.03 -0.64
CA PHE A 637 -6.24 -16.41 0.62
C PHE A 637 -5.68 -17.72 1.22
N ARG A 638 -5.33 -18.71 0.39
CA ARG A 638 -4.69 -19.96 0.87
C ARG A 638 -3.31 -19.71 1.45
N GLU A 639 -2.58 -18.74 0.92
CA GLU A 639 -1.27 -18.32 1.42
C GLU A 639 -1.37 -17.54 2.74
N HIS A 640 -2.58 -17.16 3.19
CA HIS A 640 -2.81 -16.41 4.43
C HIS A 640 -3.67 -17.19 5.46
N PRO A 641 -3.19 -18.32 6.00
CA PRO A 641 -3.97 -19.18 6.90
C PRO A 641 -4.38 -18.47 8.20
N ALA A 642 -3.62 -17.48 8.68
CA ALA A 642 -3.99 -16.65 9.82
C ALA A 642 -5.27 -15.83 9.56
N VAL A 643 -5.41 -15.26 8.36
CA VAL A 643 -6.61 -14.52 7.95
C VAL A 643 -7.80 -15.47 7.78
N ALA A 644 -7.57 -16.68 7.25
CA ALA A 644 -8.60 -17.71 7.17
C ALA A 644 -9.13 -18.13 8.55
N ARG A 645 -8.24 -18.32 9.54
CA ARG A 645 -8.63 -18.59 10.94
C ARG A 645 -9.42 -17.43 11.54
N LEU A 646 -8.93 -16.21 11.38
CA LEU A 646 -9.61 -15.00 11.85
C LEU A 646 -11.02 -14.87 11.23
N THR A 647 -11.15 -15.10 9.92
CA THR A 647 -12.43 -15.08 9.22
C THR A 647 -13.39 -16.09 9.82
N LYS A 648 -12.93 -17.32 10.08
CA LYS A 648 -13.74 -18.37 10.70
C LYS A 648 -14.16 -18.03 12.13
N GLU A 649 -13.26 -17.44 12.93
CA GLU A 649 -13.54 -17.02 14.31
C GLU A 649 -14.59 -15.92 14.35
N VAL A 650 -14.37 -14.83 13.64
CA VAL A 650 -15.28 -13.68 13.58
C VAL A 650 -16.63 -14.10 12.98
N SER A 651 -16.64 -14.96 11.95
CA SER A 651 -17.87 -15.48 11.36
C SER A 651 -18.77 -16.23 12.35
N ARG A 652 -18.21 -16.89 13.37
CA ARG A 652 -19.01 -17.58 14.39
C ARG A 652 -19.65 -16.62 15.38
N ILE A 653 -19.02 -15.47 15.60
CA ILE A 653 -19.52 -14.44 16.50
C ILE A 653 -20.63 -13.64 15.79
N VAL A 654 -20.40 -13.28 14.52
CA VAL A 654 -21.30 -12.41 13.74
C VAL A 654 -22.57 -13.13 13.27
N TYR A 655 -22.46 -14.37 12.79
CA TYR A 655 -23.60 -15.10 12.19
C TYR A 655 -24.16 -16.19 13.10
N ASP A 656 -25.42 -16.58 12.88
CA ASP A 656 -26.06 -17.72 13.56
C ASP A 656 -25.72 -19.05 12.83
N GLU A 657 -25.70 -20.16 13.58
CA GLU A 657 -25.54 -21.52 13.04
C GLU A 657 -26.81 -22.03 12.35
N LYS A 658 -27.98 -21.50 12.71
CA LYS A 658 -29.27 -21.94 12.15
C LYS A 658 -29.55 -21.25 10.80
N GLY A 659 -29.17 -21.91 9.72
CA GLY A 659 -29.74 -21.67 8.37
C GLY A 659 -29.17 -20.50 7.57
N GLN A 660 -28.15 -19.78 8.06
CA GLN A 660 -27.50 -18.71 7.31
C GLN A 660 -26.14 -19.14 6.73
N LYS A 661 -25.79 -18.63 5.54
CA LYS A 661 -24.47 -18.86 4.93
C LYS A 661 -23.41 -18.18 5.79
N ARG A 662 -22.49 -18.94 6.38
CA ARG A 662 -21.29 -18.40 7.02
C ARG A 662 -20.42 -17.65 6.00
N ALA A 663 -19.71 -16.62 6.45
CA ALA A 663 -18.73 -15.92 5.62
C ALA A 663 -17.69 -16.90 5.10
N LYS A 664 -17.46 -16.84 3.79
CA LYS A 664 -16.41 -17.61 3.11
C LYS A 664 -15.16 -16.78 2.91
N TRP A 665 -15.34 -15.46 2.79
CA TRP A 665 -14.27 -14.51 2.54
C TRP A 665 -14.24 -13.40 3.60
N PRO A 666 -13.08 -12.78 3.85
CA PRO A 666 -12.98 -11.63 4.75
C PRO A 666 -13.90 -10.46 4.32
N SER A 667 -14.10 -10.27 3.01
CA SER A 667 -15.05 -9.28 2.46
C SER A 667 -16.48 -9.46 2.96
N ASP A 668 -16.95 -10.70 3.13
CA ASP A 668 -18.32 -10.98 3.60
C ASP A 668 -18.52 -10.45 5.04
N LEU A 669 -17.50 -10.61 5.88
CA LEU A 669 -17.51 -10.10 7.26
C LEU A 669 -17.43 -8.59 7.32
N LEU A 670 -16.57 -7.98 6.50
CA LEU A 670 -16.45 -6.53 6.44
C LEU A 670 -17.76 -5.89 6.01
N GLU A 671 -18.48 -6.49 5.06
CA GLU A 671 -19.80 -6.01 4.64
C GLU A 671 -20.81 -6.00 5.81
N SER A 672 -20.80 -7.02 6.67
CA SER A 672 -21.67 -7.05 7.85
C SER A 672 -21.20 -6.13 8.98
N LEU A 673 -19.88 -6.04 9.20
CA LEU A 673 -19.30 -5.31 10.34
C LEU A 673 -19.17 -3.80 10.09
N VAL A 674 -19.14 -3.36 8.82
CA VAL A 674 -19.06 -1.93 8.51
C VAL A 674 -20.28 -1.18 9.04
N LEU A 675 -21.48 -1.80 9.03
CA LEU A 675 -22.69 -1.17 9.57
C LEU A 675 -22.58 -0.92 11.08
N TRP A 676 -22.08 -1.89 11.85
CA TRP A 676 -21.82 -1.71 13.29
C TRP A 676 -20.86 -0.53 13.54
N PHE A 677 -19.81 -0.45 12.72
CA PHE A 677 -18.80 0.59 12.83
C PHE A 677 -19.31 1.98 12.43
N CYS A 678 -20.11 2.09 11.36
CA CYS A 678 -20.65 3.37 10.89
C CYS A 678 -21.75 3.93 11.80
N HIS A 679 -22.44 3.07 12.55
CA HIS A 679 -23.46 3.45 13.55
C HIS A 679 -22.89 3.60 14.97
N ASP A 680 -21.56 3.55 15.12
CA ASP A 680 -20.87 3.63 16.42
C ASP A 680 -21.42 2.63 17.45
N ARG A 681 -21.82 1.44 16.99
CA ARG A 681 -22.39 0.38 17.83
C ARG A 681 -21.29 -0.54 18.39
N PRO A 682 -21.43 -1.02 19.63
CA PRO A 682 -20.55 -2.05 20.17
C PRO A 682 -20.60 -3.30 19.30
N PHE A 683 -19.45 -3.80 18.84
CA PHE A 683 -19.38 -4.98 17.98
C PHE A 683 -19.99 -6.24 18.62
N PRO A 684 -20.50 -7.18 17.78
CA PRO A 684 -21.25 -8.32 18.28
C PRO A 684 -20.41 -9.23 19.18
N CYS A 685 -21.07 -9.82 20.17
CA CYS A 685 -20.52 -10.79 21.10
C CYS A 685 -21.40 -12.03 21.19
N THR A 686 -20.77 -13.17 21.46
CA THR A 686 -21.43 -14.44 21.72
C THR A 686 -20.91 -15.04 23.01
N GLN A 687 -21.79 -15.66 23.80
CA GLN A 687 -21.40 -16.49 24.91
C GLN A 687 -21.32 -17.93 24.45
N ASP A 688 -20.20 -18.58 24.77
CA ASP A 688 -20.04 -20.01 24.59
C ASP A 688 -20.94 -20.74 25.61
N ALA A 689 -21.82 -21.59 25.10
CA ALA A 689 -22.85 -22.26 25.91
C ALA A 689 -22.27 -23.30 26.89
N GLU A 690 -21.05 -23.80 26.65
CA GLU A 690 -20.42 -24.87 27.43
C GLU A 690 -19.43 -24.32 28.47
N THR A 691 -18.73 -23.23 28.15
CA THR A 691 -17.66 -22.65 28.98
C THR A 691 -18.05 -21.32 29.64
N GLY A 692 -19.16 -20.70 29.22
CA GLY A 692 -19.57 -19.36 29.68
C GLY A 692 -18.63 -18.24 29.21
N ALA A 693 -17.62 -18.54 28.40
CA ALA A 693 -16.66 -17.57 27.90
C ALA A 693 -17.31 -16.63 26.87
N ARG A 694 -17.13 -15.32 27.06
CA ARG A 694 -17.64 -14.29 26.15
C ARG A 694 -16.64 -13.99 25.04
N ALA A 695 -16.97 -14.33 23.81
CA ALA A 695 -16.20 -13.99 22.61
C ALA A 695 -16.83 -12.78 21.91
N CYS A 696 -16.06 -11.72 21.68
CA CYS A 696 -16.54 -10.49 21.04
C CYS A 696 -15.68 -10.15 19.84
N VAL A 697 -16.30 -9.62 18.79
CA VAL A 697 -15.56 -8.98 17.71
C VAL A 697 -14.90 -7.72 18.26
N LYS A 698 -13.59 -7.58 18.03
CA LYS A 698 -12.81 -6.41 18.44
C LYS A 698 -12.57 -5.51 17.23
N PRO A 699 -12.31 -4.18 17.40
CA PRO A 699 -12.06 -3.19 16.33
C PRO A 699 -10.90 -3.47 15.35
N GLN A 700 -10.33 -4.63 15.43
CA GLN A 700 -8.92 -4.89 15.42
C GLN A 700 -8.81 -6.19 14.60
N ASN A 701 -9.81 -7.08 14.80
CA ASN A 701 -10.25 -8.07 13.83
C ASN A 701 -10.67 -7.33 12.55
N ILE A 702 -11.43 -6.24 12.66
CA ILE A 702 -11.87 -5.42 11.52
C ILE A 702 -10.69 -4.76 10.81
N ALA A 703 -9.77 -4.12 11.55
CA ALA A 703 -8.58 -3.54 10.95
C ALA A 703 -7.73 -4.59 10.20
N SER A 704 -7.63 -5.82 10.72
CA SER A 704 -6.91 -6.92 10.07
C SER A 704 -7.61 -7.42 8.81
N LEU A 705 -8.92 -7.65 8.87
CA LEU A 705 -9.74 -8.06 7.72
C LEU A 705 -9.70 -7.00 6.62
N PHE A 706 -9.83 -5.72 6.99
CA PHE A 706 -9.80 -4.59 6.06
C PHE A 706 -8.41 -4.41 5.44
N SER A 707 -7.33 -4.51 6.22
CA SER A 707 -5.96 -4.44 5.70
C SER A 707 -5.66 -5.57 4.71
N TYR A 708 -6.20 -6.77 4.95
CA TYR A 708 -6.10 -7.88 4.02
C TYR A 708 -6.88 -7.59 2.73
N GLU A 709 -8.16 -7.20 2.82
CA GLU A 709 -8.98 -6.92 1.63
C GLU A 709 -8.43 -5.76 0.80
N ASN A 710 -7.88 -4.73 1.44
CA ASN A 710 -7.23 -3.63 0.73
C ASN A 710 -5.99 -4.09 -0.07
N ARG A 711 -5.26 -5.11 0.40
CA ARG A 711 -4.15 -5.72 -0.36
C ARG A 711 -4.63 -6.72 -1.41
N ALA A 712 -5.72 -7.43 -1.13
CA ALA A 712 -6.37 -8.28 -2.11
C ALA A 712 -6.96 -7.46 -3.28
N ASP A 713 -7.29 -6.18 -3.05
CA ASP A 713 -7.73 -5.24 -4.07
C ASP A 713 -6.67 -5.03 -5.17
N ASP A 714 -5.37 -5.11 -4.83
CA ASP A 714 -4.25 -5.00 -5.77
C ASP A 714 -4.18 -6.18 -6.76
N LEU A 715 -4.89 -7.28 -6.48
CA LEU A 715 -5.01 -8.43 -7.38
C LEU A 715 -6.03 -8.21 -8.50
N LYS A 716 -6.87 -7.17 -8.42
CA LYS A 716 -7.83 -6.82 -9.47
C LYS A 716 -7.06 -6.40 -10.72
N ASP A 717 -7.43 -6.97 -11.86
CA ASP A 717 -6.84 -6.63 -13.15
C ASP A 717 -7.47 -5.32 -13.64
N GLU A 718 -6.68 -4.25 -13.66
CA GLU A 718 -7.15 -2.93 -14.08
C GLU A 718 -7.75 -2.94 -15.49
N LEU A 719 -7.21 -3.76 -16.37
CA LEU A 719 -7.73 -3.89 -17.73
C LEU A 719 -9.11 -4.55 -17.70
N ARG A 720 -9.36 -5.55 -16.85
CA ARG A 720 -10.72 -6.08 -16.66
C ARG A 720 -11.67 -5.00 -16.17
N MET A 721 -11.26 -4.21 -15.18
CA MET A 721 -12.08 -3.17 -14.58
C MET A 721 -12.43 -2.09 -15.60
N ALA A 722 -11.45 -1.64 -16.38
CA ALA A 722 -11.64 -0.66 -17.45
C ALA A 722 -12.51 -1.20 -18.60
N LEU A 723 -12.35 -2.47 -18.99
CA LEU A 723 -13.23 -3.12 -19.98
C LEU A 723 -14.69 -3.20 -19.49
N LYS A 724 -14.93 -3.35 -18.18
CA LYS A 724 -16.27 -3.29 -17.60
C LYS A 724 -16.82 -1.87 -17.54
N GLY A 725 -15.97 -0.86 -17.36
CA GLY A 725 -16.35 0.56 -17.35
C GLY A 725 -16.66 1.14 -18.73
N TYR A 726 -16.13 0.54 -19.80
CA TYR A 726 -16.28 1.00 -21.17
C TYR A 726 -17.74 1.26 -21.58
N GLY A 727 -18.66 0.33 -21.28
CA GLY A 727 -20.05 0.46 -21.70
C GLY A 727 -20.77 1.66 -21.07
N LEU A 728 -20.45 1.99 -19.81
CA LEU A 728 -20.97 3.19 -19.16
C LEU A 728 -20.31 4.46 -19.70
N ALA A 729 -18.99 4.44 -19.95
CA ALA A 729 -18.30 5.57 -20.56
C ALA A 729 -18.84 5.89 -21.98
N GLU A 730 -19.11 4.87 -22.79
CA GLU A 730 -19.76 4.99 -24.09
C GLU A 730 -21.15 5.63 -23.96
N GLU A 731 -21.94 5.19 -22.99
CA GLU A 731 -23.25 5.78 -22.75
C GLU A 731 -23.15 7.24 -22.29
N ILE A 732 -22.21 7.58 -21.40
CA ILE A 732 -21.98 8.96 -20.96
C ILE A 732 -21.65 9.85 -22.15
N VAL A 733 -20.80 9.41 -23.08
CA VAL A 733 -20.48 10.17 -24.30
C VAL A 733 -21.71 10.31 -25.20
N ARG A 734 -22.49 9.24 -25.37
CA ARG A 734 -23.72 9.28 -26.16
C ARG A 734 -24.73 10.27 -25.58
N LEU A 735 -25.01 10.18 -24.28
CA LEU A 735 -25.93 11.09 -23.60
C LEU A 735 -25.36 12.51 -23.56
N ALA A 736 -24.07 12.71 -23.42
CA ALA A 736 -23.47 14.04 -23.52
C ALA A 736 -23.79 14.68 -24.88
N LYS A 737 -23.58 13.97 -25.98
CA LYS A 737 -23.86 14.45 -27.34
C LYS A 737 -25.35 14.66 -27.59
N GLU A 738 -26.17 13.63 -27.36
CA GLU A 738 -27.58 13.64 -27.72
C GLU A 738 -28.44 14.38 -26.69
N LYS A 739 -28.20 14.12 -25.40
CA LYS A 739 -29.03 14.64 -24.33
C LYS A 739 -28.56 16.01 -23.85
N ILE A 740 -27.27 16.21 -23.61
CA ILE A 740 -26.78 17.44 -22.97
C ILE A 740 -26.53 18.54 -23.99
N PHE A 741 -25.74 18.28 -25.04
CA PHE A 741 -25.42 19.29 -26.05
C PHE A 741 -26.59 19.55 -27.03
N VAL A 742 -27.34 18.51 -27.43
CA VAL A 742 -28.44 18.63 -28.41
C VAL A 742 -29.81 18.84 -27.75
N GLU A 743 -30.32 17.88 -26.99
CA GLU A 743 -31.63 17.99 -26.32
C GLU A 743 -31.60 18.88 -25.08
N GLN A 744 -30.43 19.42 -24.72
CA GLN A 744 -30.29 20.44 -23.69
C GLN A 744 -30.64 19.97 -22.26
N LYS A 745 -30.68 18.64 -22.00
CA LYS A 745 -30.75 18.04 -20.67
C LYS A 745 -29.63 18.58 -19.78
N LYS A 746 -29.98 18.90 -18.54
CA LYS A 746 -29.09 19.56 -17.58
C LYS A 746 -28.47 18.58 -16.60
N LEU A 747 -29.20 17.53 -16.22
CA LEU A 747 -28.76 16.53 -15.24
C LEU A 747 -29.02 15.11 -15.72
N VAL A 748 -27.97 14.30 -15.73
CA VAL A 748 -28.01 12.86 -15.96
C VAL A 748 -27.47 12.17 -14.70
N LEU A 749 -28.25 11.29 -14.07
CA LEU A 749 -27.87 10.55 -12.87
C LEU A 749 -27.80 9.05 -13.14
N PHE A 750 -26.71 8.41 -12.75
CA PHE A 750 -26.52 6.96 -12.73
C PHE A 750 -26.34 6.47 -11.29
N SER A 751 -27.35 5.80 -10.74
CA SER A 751 -27.32 5.26 -9.37
C SER A 751 -27.00 3.76 -9.35
N GLY A 752 -25.80 3.44 -8.87
CA GLY A 752 -25.21 2.10 -8.96
C GLY A 752 -24.52 1.61 -7.70
N HIS A 753 -23.46 0.84 -7.91
CA HIS A 753 -22.70 0.15 -6.87
C HIS A 753 -21.30 0.73 -6.72
N ASP A 754 -20.58 0.23 -5.72
CA ASP A 754 -19.13 0.43 -5.60
C ASP A 754 -18.43 0.06 -6.90
N TYR A 755 -18.71 -1.13 -7.42
CA TYR A 755 -18.17 -1.59 -8.69
C TYR A 755 -18.51 -0.67 -9.87
N THR A 756 -19.69 -0.07 -9.92
CA THR A 756 -20.08 0.87 -11.01
C THR A 756 -19.11 2.05 -11.07
N VAL A 757 -18.88 2.68 -9.92
CA VAL A 757 -17.95 3.81 -9.79
C VAL A 757 -16.51 3.34 -10.01
N GLU A 758 -16.14 2.19 -9.45
CA GLU A 758 -14.79 1.62 -9.56
C GLU A 758 -14.41 1.29 -11.01
N TYR A 759 -15.33 0.74 -11.80
CA TYR A 759 -15.13 0.46 -13.22
C TYR A 759 -14.86 1.74 -14.00
N LEU A 760 -15.62 2.80 -13.76
CA LEU A 760 -15.44 4.07 -14.46
C LEU A 760 -14.17 4.80 -14.01
N LEU A 761 -13.83 4.78 -12.72
CA LEU A 761 -12.55 5.29 -12.20
C LEU A 761 -11.36 4.52 -12.81
N SER A 762 -11.49 3.21 -12.98
CA SER A 762 -10.45 2.39 -13.64
C SER A 762 -10.34 2.72 -15.12
N PHE A 763 -11.46 2.97 -15.80
CA PHE A 763 -11.49 3.42 -17.20
C PHE A 763 -10.79 4.77 -17.39
N PHE A 764 -10.98 5.71 -16.48
CA PHE A 764 -10.27 7.00 -16.48
C PHE A 764 -8.81 6.91 -16.00
N GLY A 765 -8.38 5.74 -15.49
CA GLY A 765 -7.02 5.53 -14.98
C GLY A 765 -6.77 6.09 -13.57
N LEU A 766 -7.83 6.42 -12.83
CA LEU A 766 -7.78 7.08 -11.52
C LEU A 766 -7.76 6.10 -10.33
N LYS A 767 -8.16 4.83 -10.52
CA LYS A 767 -8.42 3.89 -9.40
C LYS A 767 -7.21 3.63 -8.50
N LYS A 768 -6.00 3.48 -9.05
CA LYS A 768 -4.77 3.17 -8.29
C LYS A 768 -4.46 4.19 -7.20
N ASP A 769 -4.88 5.43 -7.41
CA ASP A 769 -4.52 6.56 -6.57
C ASP A 769 -5.63 6.95 -5.58
N LEU A 770 -6.73 6.20 -5.58
CA LEU A 770 -7.92 6.51 -4.80
C LEU A 770 -8.21 5.42 -3.75
N PRO A 771 -8.70 5.80 -2.56
CA PRO A 771 -9.13 4.84 -1.55
C PRO A 771 -10.34 4.02 -2.03
N PRO A 772 -10.72 2.94 -1.30
CA PRO A 772 -11.94 2.20 -1.58
C PRO A 772 -13.17 3.12 -1.68
N VAL A 773 -14.06 2.83 -2.63
CA VAL A 773 -15.24 3.66 -2.92
C VAL A 773 -16.20 3.64 -1.70
N PRO A 774 -16.39 4.77 -0.98
CA PRO A 774 -17.23 4.80 0.21
C PRO A 774 -18.73 4.83 -0.13
N PHE A 775 -19.63 4.68 0.86
CA PHE A 775 -21.08 4.76 0.63
C PHE A 775 -21.46 6.12 0.04
N SER A 776 -22.44 6.19 -0.86
CA SER A 776 -22.83 7.45 -1.49
C SER A 776 -21.66 8.22 -2.14
N ALA A 777 -20.61 7.53 -2.60
CA ALA A 777 -19.55 8.19 -3.35
C ALA A 777 -20.09 8.70 -4.69
N ARG A 778 -19.72 9.92 -5.09
CA ARG A 778 -20.11 10.55 -6.35
C ARG A 778 -18.90 10.82 -7.24
N LEU A 779 -19.01 10.46 -8.52
CA LEU A 779 -18.16 10.94 -9.60
C LEU A 779 -19.02 11.81 -10.51
N VAL A 780 -18.67 13.09 -10.61
CA VAL A 780 -19.38 14.09 -11.42
C VAL A 780 -18.55 14.39 -12.67
N ILE A 781 -19.18 14.28 -13.82
CA ILE A 781 -18.63 14.69 -15.10
C ILE A 781 -19.36 15.95 -15.52
N GLU A 782 -18.68 17.09 -15.42
CA GLU A 782 -19.21 18.40 -15.80
C GLU A 782 -18.85 18.68 -17.25
N LEU A 783 -19.79 19.16 -18.06
CA LEU A 783 -19.59 19.44 -19.48
C LEU A 783 -19.74 20.93 -19.79
N TYR A 784 -18.71 21.51 -20.35
CA TYR A 784 -18.58 22.93 -20.62
C TYR A 784 -18.42 23.20 -22.10
N GLU A 785 -18.83 24.40 -22.50
CA GLU A 785 -18.61 24.95 -23.84
C GLU A 785 -18.08 26.37 -23.71
N ASN A 786 -17.09 26.73 -24.52
CA ASN A 786 -16.59 28.10 -24.56
C ASN A 786 -17.63 29.02 -25.24
N SER A 787 -17.93 30.13 -24.59
CA SER A 787 -18.91 31.13 -25.03
C SER A 787 -18.46 31.86 -26.30
N LYS A 788 -17.16 31.90 -26.58
CA LYS A 788 -16.56 32.54 -27.76
C LYS A 788 -16.27 31.54 -28.88
N ASP A 789 -16.01 30.28 -28.54
CA ASP A 789 -15.78 29.19 -29.48
C ASP A 789 -16.60 27.96 -29.09
N PRO A 790 -17.83 27.81 -29.62
CA PRO A 790 -18.69 26.67 -29.31
C PRO A 790 -18.11 25.30 -29.70
N LEU A 791 -17.05 25.25 -30.53
CA LEU A 791 -16.34 24.01 -30.86
C LEU A 791 -15.38 23.59 -29.74
N ASP A 792 -14.97 24.52 -28.87
CA ASP A 792 -14.18 24.21 -27.68
C ASP A 792 -15.07 23.72 -26.53
N GLN A 793 -15.40 22.44 -26.61
CA GLN A 793 -16.12 21.70 -25.58
C GLN A 793 -15.14 20.98 -24.65
N ARG A 794 -15.35 21.10 -23.34
CA ARG A 794 -14.48 20.54 -22.31
C ARG A 794 -15.27 19.81 -21.24
N PHE A 795 -14.62 18.91 -20.53
CA PHE A 795 -15.17 18.24 -19.37
C PHE A 795 -14.25 18.31 -18.16
N ARG A 796 -14.85 18.18 -16.98
CA ARG A 796 -14.15 17.97 -15.70
C ARG A 796 -14.63 16.66 -15.06
N ALA A 797 -13.72 15.96 -14.38
CA ALA A 797 -14.02 14.74 -13.63
C ALA A 797 -13.77 14.99 -12.13
N ILE A 798 -14.83 15.08 -11.34
CA ILE A 798 -14.79 15.45 -9.92
C ILE A 798 -15.23 14.26 -9.07
N TYR A 799 -14.34 13.79 -8.19
CA TYR A 799 -14.62 12.66 -7.30
C TYR A 799 -14.78 13.12 -5.86
N ASN A 800 -15.98 12.90 -5.29
CA ASN A 800 -16.36 13.36 -3.95
C ASN A 800 -15.98 14.84 -3.69
N GLY A 801 -16.28 15.70 -4.66
CA GLY A 801 -16.01 17.14 -4.61
C GLY A 801 -14.60 17.58 -4.94
N LYS A 802 -13.66 16.66 -5.20
CA LYS A 802 -12.29 17.04 -5.60
C LYS A 802 -12.05 16.76 -7.08
N ASP A 803 -11.51 17.73 -7.79
CA ASP A 803 -11.13 17.63 -9.20
C ASP A 803 -10.03 16.57 -9.37
N LYS A 804 -10.18 15.75 -10.40
CA LYS A 804 -9.26 14.68 -10.81
C LYS A 804 -8.93 14.76 -12.30
N THR A 805 -9.37 15.80 -13.00
CA THR A 805 -9.30 15.94 -14.46
C THR A 805 -7.87 15.82 -14.99
N SER A 806 -6.90 16.50 -14.37
CA SER A 806 -5.48 16.43 -14.74
C SER A 806 -4.84 15.05 -14.60
N ARG A 807 -5.47 14.14 -13.84
CA ARG A 807 -5.01 12.77 -13.62
C ARG A 807 -5.71 11.75 -14.51
N VAL A 808 -6.70 12.17 -15.30
CA VAL A 808 -7.37 11.29 -16.25
C VAL A 808 -6.35 10.90 -17.33
N SER A 809 -6.19 9.59 -17.51
CA SER A 809 -5.06 9.02 -18.25
C SER A 809 -4.91 9.46 -19.71
N PHE A 810 -6.02 9.85 -20.36
CA PHE A 810 -6.05 10.34 -21.75
C PHE A 810 -6.23 11.86 -21.85
N CYS A 811 -6.10 12.59 -20.74
CA CYS A 811 -6.12 14.05 -20.73
C CYS A 811 -4.70 14.66 -20.68
N ALA A 812 -3.68 13.82 -20.47
CA ALA A 812 -2.28 14.21 -20.37
C ALA A 812 -1.51 14.08 -21.71
N SER A 813 -2.20 13.79 -22.82
CA SER A 813 -1.61 13.73 -24.16
C SER A 813 -1.63 15.10 -24.85
N ASN A 814 -0.70 15.32 -25.78
CA ASN A 814 -0.77 16.46 -26.69
C ASN A 814 -1.57 16.04 -27.93
N ASP A 815 -2.45 16.92 -28.41
CA ASP A 815 -3.16 16.74 -29.67
C ASP A 815 -2.14 16.58 -30.83
N ALA A 816 -2.49 15.80 -31.86
CA ALA A 816 -1.72 15.63 -33.10
C ALA A 816 -1.41 16.97 -33.82
N LYS A 817 -2.08 18.06 -33.44
CA LYS A 817 -1.85 19.44 -33.92
C LYS A 817 -1.05 20.34 -32.96
N GLY A 818 -0.53 19.84 -31.86
CA GLY A 818 0.34 20.60 -30.94
C GLY A 818 -0.39 21.47 -29.90
N GLY A 819 -1.70 21.28 -29.69
CA GLY A 819 -2.44 21.91 -28.59
C GLY A 819 -2.53 20.99 -27.36
N SER A 820 -2.45 21.55 -26.15
CA SER A 820 -2.65 20.79 -24.90
C SER A 820 -4.11 20.31 -24.78
N GLU A 821 -4.31 19.01 -24.53
CA GLU A 821 -5.64 18.44 -24.21
C GLU A 821 -6.19 18.97 -22.89
N LEU A 822 -5.28 19.35 -21.98
CA LEU A 822 -5.56 19.89 -20.68
C LEU A 822 -5.46 21.42 -20.69
N LEU A 823 -6.49 22.08 -20.16
CA LEU A 823 -6.45 23.49 -19.79
C LEU A 823 -6.27 23.56 -18.27
N ASP A 824 -5.10 24.01 -17.84
CA ASP A 824 -4.77 24.22 -16.42
C ASP A 824 -5.05 25.66 -16.02
N VAL A 825 -5.83 25.86 -14.95
CA VAL A 825 -6.25 27.19 -14.51
C VAL A 825 -5.66 27.48 -13.13
N GLN A 826 -4.55 28.23 -13.12
CA GLN A 826 -3.79 28.54 -11.89
C GLN A 826 -4.17 29.90 -11.27
N GLU A 827 -4.55 30.90 -12.08
CA GLU A 827 -4.68 32.30 -11.64
C GLU A 827 -6.02 32.59 -10.92
N GLU A 828 -7.12 31.94 -11.33
CA GLU A 828 -8.48 32.24 -10.83
C GLU A 828 -8.91 31.46 -9.57
N ALA A 829 -8.21 30.37 -9.24
CA ALA A 829 -8.53 29.55 -8.07
C ALA A 829 -8.31 30.30 -6.74
N ARG A 830 -7.39 31.28 -6.71
CA ARG A 830 -7.15 32.21 -5.58
C ARG A 830 -8.32 33.14 -5.31
N ILE A 831 -8.97 33.63 -6.36
CA ILE A 831 -10.06 34.62 -6.25
C ILE A 831 -11.34 33.91 -5.79
N TRP A 832 -11.62 32.72 -6.30
CA TRP A 832 -12.85 32.00 -5.99
C TRP A 832 -12.89 31.35 -4.59
N GLN A 833 -11.76 30.89 -4.05
CA GLN A 833 -11.73 30.42 -2.64
C GLN A 833 -12.02 31.54 -1.64
N ALA A 834 -11.55 32.76 -1.92
CA ALA A 834 -11.81 33.94 -1.08
C ALA A 834 -13.28 34.40 -1.09
N VAL A 835 -14.05 34.03 -2.13
CA VAL A 835 -15.47 34.40 -2.28
C VAL A 835 -16.40 33.42 -1.55
N ARG A 836 -16.06 32.13 -1.48
CA ARG A 836 -16.93 31.09 -0.89
C ARG A 836 -16.72 30.84 0.60
N ASP A 837 -15.55 31.14 1.16
CA ASP A 837 -15.25 30.95 2.59
C ASP A 837 -14.56 32.19 3.20
N PRO A 838 -15.29 33.30 3.38
CA PRO A 838 -14.72 34.53 3.94
C PRO A 838 -14.34 34.43 5.43
N ASP A 839 -14.88 33.45 6.16
CA ASP A 839 -14.73 33.27 7.62
C ASP A 839 -13.95 31.99 8.01
N GLY A 840 -13.48 31.21 7.04
CA GLY A 840 -12.60 30.06 7.28
C GLY A 840 -11.26 30.50 7.91
N PRO A 841 -10.58 29.63 8.68
CA PRO A 841 -9.28 29.97 9.25
C PRO A 841 -8.35 30.38 8.11
N GLY A 842 -8.06 31.69 8.05
CA GLY A 842 -7.36 32.29 6.93
C GLY A 842 -6.00 31.63 6.76
N VAL A 843 -5.86 30.81 5.72
CA VAL A 843 -4.64 30.12 5.27
C VAL A 843 -3.54 30.09 6.33
N ASP A 844 -3.80 29.40 7.45
CA ASP A 844 -2.72 28.98 8.33
C ASP A 844 -2.00 27.87 7.57
N LYS A 845 -0.89 28.27 6.97
CA LYS A 845 -0.02 27.44 6.14
C LYS A 845 0.41 26.20 6.92
N GLU A 846 -0.18 25.05 6.62
CA GLU A 846 0.60 23.82 6.68
C GLU A 846 1.68 23.91 5.60
N PRO A 847 2.97 23.81 5.93
CA PRO A 847 4.04 23.88 4.94
C PRO A 847 4.00 22.63 4.05
N GLY A 848 3.50 22.79 2.81
CA GLY A 848 3.53 21.75 1.78
C GLY A 848 2.31 21.64 0.85
N GLN A 849 1.21 22.35 1.11
CA GLN A 849 0.05 22.34 0.21
C GLN A 849 0.12 23.49 -0.80
N GLY A 850 0.30 23.15 -2.08
CA GLY A 850 0.23 24.10 -3.20
C GLY A 850 -1.18 24.69 -3.36
N LEU A 851 -1.28 25.78 -4.13
CA LEU A 851 -2.55 26.46 -4.45
C LEU A 851 -3.57 25.46 -5.07
N PRO A 852 -4.89 25.66 -4.86
CA PRO A 852 -5.92 24.86 -5.53
C PRO A 852 -5.72 24.92 -7.05
N PHE A 853 -5.56 23.74 -7.65
CA PHE A 853 -5.31 23.55 -9.06
C PHE A 853 -6.48 22.75 -9.63
N TRP A 854 -7.26 23.34 -10.53
CA TRP A 854 -8.32 22.65 -11.25
C TRP A 854 -8.07 22.74 -12.76
N SER A 855 -8.52 21.72 -13.48
CA SER A 855 -8.21 21.54 -14.90
C SER A 855 -9.43 21.14 -15.70
N MET A 856 -9.45 21.50 -16.99
CA MET A 856 -10.51 21.11 -17.92
C MET A 856 -9.90 20.32 -19.10
N CYS A 857 -10.47 19.16 -19.42
CA CYS A 857 -9.99 18.31 -20.51
C CYS A 857 -10.91 18.42 -21.72
N ARG A 858 -10.38 18.38 -22.95
CA ARG A 858 -11.22 18.45 -24.15
C ARG A 858 -12.23 17.29 -24.19
N PHE A 859 -13.51 17.59 -24.46
CA PHE A 859 -14.55 16.57 -24.57
C PHE A 859 -14.29 15.59 -25.73
N ALA A 860 -13.73 16.08 -26.84
CA ALA A 860 -13.32 15.24 -27.97
C ALA A 860 -12.30 14.16 -27.56
N ALA A 861 -11.41 14.40 -26.59
CA ALA A 861 -10.46 13.40 -26.13
C ALA A 861 -11.17 12.20 -25.47
N LEU A 862 -12.22 12.45 -24.68
CA LEU A 862 -13.06 11.38 -24.11
C LEU A 862 -13.79 10.59 -25.21
N ASP A 863 -14.34 11.28 -26.19
CA ASP A 863 -15.04 10.66 -27.32
C ASP A 863 -14.10 9.81 -28.18
N GLU A 864 -12.94 10.35 -28.56
CA GLU A 864 -11.88 9.64 -29.28
C GLU A 864 -11.35 8.45 -28.49
N PHE A 865 -11.20 8.57 -27.17
CA PHE A 865 -10.77 7.47 -26.32
C PHE A 865 -11.79 6.32 -26.30
N VAL A 866 -13.09 6.65 -26.19
CA VAL A 866 -14.18 5.67 -26.30
C VAL A 866 -14.20 5.03 -27.69
N GLN A 867 -14.00 5.79 -28.76
CA GLN A 867 -14.05 5.28 -30.14
C GLN A 867 -12.83 4.47 -30.54
N SER A 868 -11.63 4.89 -30.12
CA SER A 868 -10.34 4.27 -30.47
C SER A 868 -10.15 2.89 -29.85
N GLY A 869 -10.86 2.57 -28.76
CA GLY A 869 -10.74 1.30 -28.06
C GLY A 869 -9.43 1.14 -27.27
N PHE A 870 -8.71 2.23 -27.01
CA PHE A 870 -7.44 2.24 -26.30
C PHE A 870 -7.64 2.03 -24.80
N VAL A 871 -7.93 0.80 -24.37
CA VAL A 871 -7.93 0.47 -22.94
C VAL A 871 -6.51 0.09 -22.52
N ARG A 872 -5.88 0.98 -21.74
CA ARG A 872 -4.56 0.87 -21.07
C ARG A 872 -3.82 -0.45 -21.35
N GLY A 873 -2.83 -0.40 -22.26
CA GLY A 873 -1.95 -1.54 -22.57
C GLY A 873 -2.41 -2.47 -23.70
N LEU A 874 -3.63 -2.30 -24.23
CA LEU A 874 -4.05 -2.96 -25.46
C LEU A 874 -4.02 -1.97 -26.62
N LYS A 875 -3.15 -2.19 -27.60
CA LYS A 875 -3.23 -1.54 -28.93
C LYS A 875 -4.40 -2.12 -29.73
N ALA A 876 -5.61 -2.06 -29.18
CA ALA A 876 -6.83 -2.48 -29.85
C ALA A 876 -7.43 -1.29 -30.60
N LYS A 877 -7.94 -1.53 -31.81
CA LYS A 877 -8.61 -0.51 -32.65
C LYS A 877 -10.10 -0.34 -32.33
N SER A 878 -10.65 -1.17 -31.45
CA SER A 878 -12.05 -1.09 -31.00
C SER A 878 -12.26 -1.92 -29.72
N PHE A 879 -13.38 -1.71 -29.03
CA PHE A 879 -13.78 -2.54 -27.88
C PHE A 879 -13.90 -4.03 -28.24
N GLU A 880 -14.51 -4.36 -29.39
CA GLU A 880 -14.62 -5.75 -29.86
C GLU A 880 -13.24 -6.36 -30.13
N ALA A 881 -12.30 -5.58 -30.66
CA ALA A 881 -10.92 -6.01 -30.83
C ALA A 881 -10.26 -6.26 -29.47
N ALA A 882 -10.41 -5.36 -28.50
CA ALA A 882 -9.90 -5.53 -27.14
C ALA A 882 -10.45 -6.79 -26.46
N CYS A 883 -11.74 -7.09 -26.67
CA CYS A 883 -12.40 -8.28 -26.14
C CYS A 883 -12.01 -9.60 -26.83
N ARG A 884 -11.38 -9.53 -28.00
CA ARG A 884 -10.90 -10.69 -28.79
C ARG A 884 -9.41 -10.96 -28.65
N LEU A 885 -8.63 -10.04 -28.07
CA LEU A 885 -7.19 -10.22 -27.91
C LEU A 885 -6.88 -11.48 -27.08
N PRO A 886 -5.89 -12.29 -27.47
CA PRO A 886 -5.49 -13.46 -26.70
C PRO A 886 -4.94 -13.02 -25.33
N VAL A 887 -5.08 -13.91 -24.35
CA VAL A 887 -4.40 -13.74 -23.06
C VAL A 887 -2.93 -14.04 -23.34
N GLU A 888 -2.07 -13.03 -23.39
CA GLU A 888 -0.64 -13.28 -23.25
C GLU A 888 -0.45 -14.02 -21.93
N LYS A 889 0.04 -15.26 -22.01
CA LYS A 889 0.52 -15.99 -20.84
C LYS A 889 1.70 -15.18 -20.30
N LYS A 890 1.46 -14.30 -19.32
CA LYS A 890 2.54 -13.84 -18.46
C LYS A 890 3.10 -15.09 -17.78
N ILE A 891 4.34 -15.42 -18.13
CA ILE A 891 5.17 -16.50 -17.58
C ILE A 891 5.65 -16.08 -16.19
#